data_AF-A0A558DEG4-F1
#
_entry.id   AF-A0A558DEG4-F1
#
_cell.length_a   1.000
_cell.length_b   1.000
_cell.length_c   1.000
_cell.angle_alpha   90.00
_cell.angle_beta   90.00
_cell.angle_gamma   90.00
#
_symmetry.space_group_name_H-M   'P 1'
#
loop_
_entity.id
_entity.type
_entity.pdbx_description
1 polymer ?
#
loop_
_entity_poly.entity_id
_entity_poly.type
_entity_poly.pdbx_seq_one_letter_code
_entity_poly.pdbx_strand_id
1 'polypeptide(L)'
;MPTPTLLRPASLVLLAFLMLSSVLPAFADAPPQRPRIGLALSGGGARGAAHIGVLQVLEALRIPVDCITGTSMGSIVGGAYAAGLSADDLEAAVVATDWDDVFNDKPPRREQSIRRKADALKGLSEVELGLKANGIAAARGLVSGVEIESFLRRLTRPVADVEYFADLPIPFKAVATDIETGDAVILDHGSLPQAMRASMAIPGVMAPVELDGKLLVDGGIANNLPIGLVRQTCADVVIAVNIQSTLLKREQLSSAFSITGQLINLLGKSRVDAELATLGENDILIAPDLGDITSGSFERQPEAIARGRDAAQALAATLRRYSLPEDEYLALRSSQTLASNGLGKVAQIRFEGLKRTNDAVLRDLMHSASEDTLSEETLAADMRRIYGRGDFEGIDYRIAPQDGVRTLIVSPREKSWGPDYLGFGLGVASDFTGDSQYNLIVQHRKTWINPLGAEWATELKIGWRNRISSEFYQPLDAAGRAFVQPYVSAETYKQSLYVNSERIATYAFEQGTVGMDLGYNFGTVGMLRAGPVWRKGSYTRDTGTALVAGGDYETTGLQVRLLVDQLDRVRLASEGYALSLTAIKARQRDGTKLDYSLLEGHGQVFLNQGPHTLGISAEAGTSFDNGLPGQDLFQLGGPLRLSGYRFGEFLGAQYDFVRLEYRNRAIRLPAILGSGVFLGGSLESGRMDKLLNASESSGRRYSTSVFLSANTALGPAYLGFGVGDKGSKTLFLVIGVP
;
A
#
# COMPACT_ATOMS: atom_id res chain seq x y z
N MET A 1 28.33 104.86 -23.21
CA MET A 1 28.98 104.72 -24.53
C MET A 1 30.48 104.82 -24.33
N PRO A 2 31.36 104.00 -24.95
CA PRO A 2 31.16 102.97 -25.97
C PRO A 2 31.65 101.56 -25.53
N THR A 3 31.74 100.68 -26.52
CA THR A 3 31.69 99.21 -26.68
C THR A 3 33.05 98.46 -26.50
N PRO A 4 33.09 97.10 -26.62
CA PRO A 4 33.99 96.21 -25.89
C PRO A 4 35.24 95.74 -26.66
N THR A 5 36.13 95.01 -25.99
CA THR A 5 37.21 94.24 -26.62
C THR A 5 37.15 92.78 -26.17
N LEU A 6 36.97 91.88 -27.14
CA LEU A 6 36.96 90.42 -27.03
C LEU A 6 38.37 89.89 -26.71
N LEU A 7 38.46 88.98 -25.73
CA LEU A 7 39.58 88.05 -25.57
C LEU A 7 39.10 86.60 -25.74
N ARG A 8 39.95 85.84 -26.44
CA ARG A 8 39.71 84.62 -27.22
C ARG A 8 39.53 83.35 -26.37
N PRO A 9 38.87 82.31 -26.93
CA PRO A 9 38.70 81.01 -26.30
C PRO A 9 39.94 80.14 -26.57
N ALA A 10 40.87 80.08 -25.62
CA ALA A 10 42.00 79.13 -25.71
C ALA A 10 42.28 78.39 -24.40
N SER A 11 41.69 78.80 -23.28
CA SER A 11 42.03 78.23 -21.96
C SER A 11 40.99 77.25 -21.40
N LEU A 12 39.86 77.02 -22.09
CA LEU A 12 38.81 76.09 -21.68
C LEU A 12 38.92 74.69 -22.30
N VAL A 13 39.73 74.52 -23.35
CA VAL A 13 39.92 73.22 -24.02
C VAL A 13 41.02 72.38 -23.35
N LEU A 14 42.00 73.00 -22.69
CA LEU A 14 43.10 72.26 -22.05
C LEU A 14 42.73 71.64 -20.68
N LEU A 15 41.78 72.23 -19.95
CA LEU A 15 41.31 71.67 -18.67
C LEU A 15 40.32 70.50 -18.86
N ALA A 16 39.63 70.45 -20.01
CA ALA A 16 38.74 69.36 -20.38
C ALA A 16 39.50 68.11 -20.87
N PHE A 17 40.73 68.26 -21.40
CA PHE A 17 41.53 67.13 -21.89
C PHE A 17 42.33 66.40 -20.79
N LEU A 18 42.65 67.09 -19.68
CA LEU A 18 43.37 66.52 -18.53
C LEU A 18 42.46 65.89 -17.45
N MET A 19 41.15 66.12 -17.51
CA MET A 19 40.15 65.46 -16.65
C MET A 19 39.43 64.28 -17.32
N LEU A 20 39.68 64.03 -18.62
CA LEU A 20 39.05 62.92 -19.38
C LEU A 20 39.95 61.69 -19.58
N SER A 21 41.17 61.69 -19.05
CA SER A 21 42.16 60.62 -19.28
C SER A 21 42.31 59.65 -18.10
N SER A 22 41.51 59.75 -17.04
CA SER A 22 41.60 58.92 -15.83
C SER A 22 40.38 58.03 -15.55
N VAL A 23 39.46 57.87 -16.50
CA VAL A 23 38.37 56.89 -16.39
C VAL A 23 38.27 56.07 -17.67
N LEU A 24 39.31 55.30 -17.96
CA LEU A 24 39.10 54.04 -18.66
C LEU A 24 38.67 53.05 -17.58
N PRO A 25 37.45 52.49 -17.60
CA PRO A 25 37.23 51.27 -16.85
C PRO A 25 38.23 50.28 -17.46
N ALA A 26 39.17 49.79 -16.64
CA ALA A 26 39.79 48.54 -16.96
C ALA A 26 38.62 47.56 -17.14
N PHE A 27 38.34 47.20 -18.39
CA PHE A 27 37.70 45.94 -18.69
C PHE A 27 38.69 44.89 -18.18
N ALA A 28 38.66 44.66 -16.87
CA ALA A 28 39.09 43.39 -16.33
C ALA A 28 38.17 42.41 -17.03
N ASP A 29 38.75 41.60 -17.93
CA ASP A 29 38.09 40.41 -18.43
C ASP A 29 37.44 39.74 -17.21
N ALA A 30 36.12 39.59 -17.26
CA ALA A 30 35.43 38.78 -16.27
C ALA A 30 36.20 37.44 -16.21
N PRO A 31 36.53 36.92 -15.02
CA PRO A 31 37.27 35.68 -14.92
C PRO A 31 36.57 34.63 -15.80
N PRO A 32 37.32 33.85 -16.61
CA PRO A 32 36.72 32.93 -17.57
C PRO A 32 35.72 32.04 -16.83
N GLN A 33 34.44 32.17 -17.18
CA GLN A 33 33.39 31.35 -16.58
C GLN A 33 33.71 29.89 -16.91
N ARG A 34 33.85 29.07 -15.87
CA ARG A 34 34.01 27.61 -16.03
C ARG A 34 32.86 27.06 -16.88
N PRO A 35 33.10 26.01 -17.69
CA PRO A 35 32.00 25.36 -18.40
C PRO A 35 30.95 24.86 -17.41
N ARG A 36 29.67 25.04 -17.74
CA ARG A 36 28.57 24.49 -16.96
C ARG A 36 28.41 23.01 -17.28
N ILE A 37 28.34 22.20 -16.24
CA ILE A 37 28.30 20.74 -16.33
C ILE A 37 26.88 20.27 -16.05
N GLY A 38 26.26 19.68 -17.07
CA GLY A 38 24.97 19.04 -16.95
C GLY A 38 25.09 17.55 -16.73
N LEU A 39 24.25 17.01 -15.85
CA LEU A 39 24.16 15.56 -15.59
C LEU A 39 22.88 14.99 -16.20
N ALA A 40 22.99 14.05 -17.13
CA ALA A 40 21.86 13.33 -17.70
C ALA A 40 21.80 11.90 -17.13
N LEU A 41 20.72 11.57 -16.42
CA LEU A 41 20.56 10.31 -15.70
C LEU A 41 19.46 9.44 -16.32
N SER A 42 19.83 8.24 -16.76
CA SER A 42 18.86 7.33 -17.38
C SER A 42 17.99 6.53 -16.41
N GLY A 43 16.87 6.03 -16.90
CA GLY A 43 16.02 5.08 -16.18
C GLY A 43 16.54 3.64 -16.22
N GLY A 44 16.18 2.85 -15.20
CA GLY A 44 16.59 1.45 -15.09
C GLY A 44 16.04 0.67 -13.89
N GLY A 45 14.99 1.17 -13.21
CA GLY A 45 14.47 0.56 -11.97
C GLY A 45 15.57 0.42 -10.91
N ALA A 46 15.70 -0.76 -10.30
CA ALA A 46 16.73 -1.05 -9.29
C ALA A 46 18.16 -0.74 -9.76
N ARG A 47 18.46 -0.82 -11.06
CA ARG A 47 19.78 -0.47 -11.61
C ARG A 47 20.18 0.98 -11.33
N GLY A 48 19.22 1.87 -11.06
CA GLY A 48 19.50 3.28 -10.84
C GLY A 48 20.17 3.64 -9.52
N ALA A 49 20.32 2.71 -8.58
CA ALA A 49 21.22 2.96 -7.45
C ALA A 49 22.69 3.13 -7.89
N ALA A 50 23.08 2.66 -9.08
CA ALA A 50 24.40 2.95 -9.65
C ALA A 50 24.66 4.46 -9.84
N HIS A 51 23.62 5.27 -10.07
CA HIS A 51 23.75 6.72 -10.15
C HIS A 51 24.31 7.32 -8.85
N ILE A 52 23.96 6.75 -7.70
CA ILE A 52 24.45 7.20 -6.39
C ILE A 52 25.97 7.00 -6.29
N GLY A 53 26.46 5.82 -6.71
CA GLY A 53 27.89 5.55 -6.75
C GLY A 53 28.66 6.48 -7.71
N VAL A 54 28.03 6.86 -8.83
CA VAL A 54 28.60 7.87 -9.73
C VAL A 54 28.68 9.23 -9.06
N LEU A 55 27.59 9.67 -8.40
CA LEU A 55 27.55 10.94 -7.67
C LEU A 55 28.63 11.01 -6.58
N GLN A 56 28.86 9.94 -5.82
CA GLN A 56 29.93 9.87 -4.82
C GLN A 56 31.31 10.15 -5.42
N VAL A 57 31.59 9.61 -6.62
CA VAL A 57 32.86 9.87 -7.30
C VAL A 57 32.92 11.31 -7.82
N LEU A 58 31.84 11.85 -8.37
CA LEU A 58 31.79 13.26 -8.79
C LEU A 58 32.04 14.20 -7.60
N GLU A 59 31.46 13.90 -6.43
CA GLU A 59 31.69 14.65 -5.19
C GLU A 59 33.14 14.53 -4.72
N ALA A 60 33.68 13.31 -4.64
CA ALA A 60 35.07 13.07 -4.23
C ALA A 60 36.10 13.73 -5.18
N LEU A 61 35.77 13.85 -6.47
CA LEU A 61 36.59 14.52 -7.47
C LEU A 61 36.31 16.02 -7.57
N ARG A 62 35.40 16.59 -6.77
CA ARG A 62 35.05 18.02 -6.78
C ARG A 62 34.54 18.51 -8.15
N ILE A 63 33.77 17.67 -8.84
CA ILE A 63 33.16 18.02 -10.13
C ILE A 63 31.87 18.81 -9.85
N PRO A 64 31.75 20.06 -10.34
CA PRO A 64 30.53 20.84 -10.15
C PRO A 64 29.40 20.24 -11.01
N VAL A 65 28.19 20.18 -10.47
CA VAL A 65 26.98 19.81 -11.24
C VAL A 65 26.06 21.02 -11.24
N ASP A 66 25.74 21.55 -12.42
CA ASP A 66 25.03 22.82 -12.60
C ASP A 66 23.57 22.67 -13.02
N CYS A 67 23.21 21.56 -13.65
CA CYS A 67 21.82 21.17 -13.89
C CYS A 67 21.72 19.66 -14.10
N ILE A 68 20.53 19.12 -13.86
CA ILE A 68 20.28 17.68 -13.90
C ILE A 68 19.03 17.41 -14.72
N THR A 69 19.08 16.40 -15.57
CA THR A 69 17.88 15.80 -16.16
C THR A 69 17.82 14.32 -15.83
N GLY A 70 16.61 13.80 -15.61
CA GLY A 70 16.44 12.42 -15.19
C GLY A 70 15.18 11.76 -15.71
N THR A 71 15.27 10.46 -15.96
CA THR A 71 14.13 9.62 -16.36
C THR A 71 13.98 8.43 -15.40
N SER A 72 12.76 8.12 -14.97
CA SER A 72 12.45 6.98 -14.09
C SER A 72 13.34 7.03 -12.83
N MET A 73 14.10 5.97 -12.51
CA MET A 73 15.05 6.00 -11.38
C MET A 73 16.10 7.12 -11.47
N GLY A 74 16.50 7.54 -12.67
CA GLY A 74 17.36 8.71 -12.86
C GLY A 74 16.69 10.02 -12.42
N SER A 75 15.37 10.13 -12.56
CA SER A 75 14.61 11.27 -12.02
C SER A 75 14.57 11.25 -10.49
N ILE A 76 14.53 10.07 -9.87
CA ILE A 76 14.51 9.92 -8.41
C ILE A 76 15.85 10.31 -7.80
N VAL A 77 16.94 9.70 -8.28
CA VAL A 77 18.29 10.01 -7.76
C VAL A 77 18.68 11.44 -8.11
N GLY A 78 18.43 11.87 -9.35
CA GLY A 78 18.73 13.22 -9.81
C GLY A 78 17.91 14.30 -9.11
N GLY A 79 16.60 14.09 -8.94
CA GLY A 79 15.71 15.03 -8.27
C GLY A 79 16.00 15.16 -6.79
N ALA A 80 16.32 14.06 -6.11
CA ALA A 80 16.71 14.09 -4.70
C ALA A 80 18.08 14.76 -4.47
N TYR A 81 19.07 14.51 -5.35
CA TYR A 81 20.35 15.22 -5.33
C TYR A 81 20.17 16.71 -5.64
N ALA A 82 19.31 17.05 -6.61
CA ALA A 82 18.95 18.43 -6.95
C ALA A 82 18.25 19.16 -5.80
N ALA A 83 17.46 18.44 -5.00
CA ALA A 83 16.81 18.93 -3.78
C ALA A 83 17.80 19.17 -2.61
N GLY A 84 19.07 18.83 -2.80
CA GLY A 84 20.16 19.14 -1.88
C GLY A 84 20.58 18.01 -0.94
N LEU A 85 20.20 16.76 -1.22
CA LEU A 85 20.77 15.59 -0.53
C LEU A 85 22.20 15.32 -1.05
N SER A 86 23.08 14.87 -0.16
CA SER A 86 24.39 14.34 -0.56
C SER A 86 24.27 12.93 -1.15
N ALA A 87 25.30 12.47 -1.86
CA ALA A 87 25.29 11.11 -2.39
C ALA A 87 25.28 10.04 -1.27
N ASP A 88 25.91 10.34 -0.13
CA ASP A 88 25.93 9.45 1.05
C ASP A 88 24.56 9.39 1.75
N ASP A 89 23.84 10.52 1.85
CA ASP A 89 22.46 10.54 2.37
C ASP A 89 21.51 9.72 1.48
N LEU A 90 21.71 9.78 0.16
CA LEU A 90 20.95 8.96 -0.80
C LEU A 90 21.23 7.47 -0.64
N GLU A 91 22.50 7.07 -0.48
CA GLU A 91 22.87 5.68 -0.20
C GLU A 91 22.21 5.21 1.10
N ALA A 92 22.31 5.98 2.17
CA ALA A 92 21.71 5.65 3.46
C ALA A 92 20.18 5.47 3.35
N ALA A 93 19.48 6.37 2.66
CA ALA A 93 18.04 6.31 2.47
C ALA A 93 17.61 5.08 1.65
N VAL A 94 18.32 4.77 0.56
CA VAL A 94 18.01 3.65 -0.35
C VAL A 94 18.30 2.29 0.30
N VAL A 95 19.41 2.16 1.04
CA VAL A 95 19.81 0.90 1.68
C VAL A 95 18.94 0.58 2.89
N ALA A 96 18.47 1.60 3.63
CA ALA A 96 17.59 1.40 4.78
C ALA A 96 16.13 1.09 4.41
N THR A 97 15.73 1.24 3.15
CA THR A 97 14.34 1.10 2.70
C THR A 97 13.98 -0.35 2.40
N ASP A 98 12.87 -0.82 2.95
CA ASP A 98 12.24 -2.08 2.53
C ASP A 98 11.44 -1.84 1.24
N TRP A 99 12.01 -2.26 0.12
CA TRP A 99 11.41 -2.06 -1.20
C TRP A 99 10.16 -2.92 -1.44
N ASP A 100 9.99 -4.03 -0.70
CA ASP A 100 8.76 -4.82 -0.80
C ASP A 100 7.56 -3.99 -0.28
N ASP A 101 7.77 -3.20 0.78
CA ASP A 101 6.74 -2.31 1.33
C ASP A 101 6.47 -1.10 0.43
N VAL A 102 7.52 -0.50 -0.16
CA VAL A 102 7.39 0.65 -1.08
C VAL A 102 6.53 0.34 -2.30
N PHE A 103 6.60 -0.90 -2.81
CA PHE A 103 5.79 -1.36 -3.95
C PHE A 103 4.52 -2.09 -3.53
N ASN A 104 4.31 -2.32 -2.23
CA ASN A 104 3.07 -2.87 -1.69
C ASN A 104 2.16 -1.74 -1.21
N ASP A 105 1.36 -1.23 -2.14
CA ASP A 105 0.55 -0.03 -1.90
C ASP A 105 -0.75 -0.28 -1.15
N LYS A 106 -0.71 -1.15 -0.14
CA LYS A 106 -1.82 -1.36 0.78
C LYS A 106 -1.52 -0.59 2.05
N PRO A 107 -2.44 0.28 2.51
CA PRO A 107 -2.24 0.95 3.77
C PRO A 107 -2.12 -0.13 4.85
N PRO A 108 -1.15 0.00 5.77
CA PRO A 108 -0.99 -0.91 6.90
C PRO A 108 -2.34 -1.22 7.52
N ARG A 109 -2.63 -2.50 7.78
CA ARG A 109 -3.96 -2.89 8.28
C ARG A 109 -4.37 -2.05 9.48
N ARG A 110 -3.46 -1.74 10.40
CA ARG A 110 -3.72 -0.89 11.58
C ARG A 110 -4.30 0.50 11.26
N GLU A 111 -3.96 1.07 10.11
CA GLU A 111 -4.43 2.38 9.65
C GLU A 111 -5.69 2.30 8.77
N GLN A 112 -6.13 1.10 8.38
CA GLN A 112 -7.41 0.91 7.69
C GLN A 112 -8.59 1.18 8.62
N SER A 113 -9.67 1.70 8.05
CA SER A 113 -10.91 1.90 8.82
C SER A 113 -11.43 0.56 9.36
N ILE A 114 -12.00 0.58 10.57
CA ILE A 114 -12.53 -0.65 11.18
C ILE A 114 -13.65 -1.30 10.35
N ARG A 115 -14.39 -0.49 9.57
CA ARG A 115 -15.37 -0.97 8.59
C ARG A 115 -14.74 -1.83 7.50
N ARG A 116 -13.64 -1.37 6.90
CA ARG A 116 -12.89 -2.16 5.89
C ARG A 116 -12.23 -3.38 6.50
N LYS A 117 -11.71 -3.29 7.73
CA LYS A 117 -11.20 -4.45 8.48
C LYS A 117 -12.27 -5.52 8.68
N ALA A 118 -13.50 -5.11 9.01
CA ALA A 118 -14.65 -6.00 9.18
C ALA A 118 -15.09 -6.64 7.84
N ASP A 119 -15.05 -5.89 6.73
CA ASP A 119 -15.32 -6.46 5.40
C ASP A 119 -14.28 -7.51 5.00
N ALA A 120 -13.00 -7.30 5.33
CA ALA A 120 -11.94 -8.26 5.02
C ALA A 120 -12.12 -9.61 5.77
N LEU A 121 -12.85 -9.63 6.89
CA LEU A 121 -13.22 -10.88 7.58
C LEU A 121 -14.24 -11.72 6.79
N LYS A 122 -14.95 -11.13 5.82
CA LYS A 122 -15.94 -11.82 4.98
C LYS A 122 -15.28 -12.74 3.93
N GLY A 123 -13.96 -12.66 3.73
CA GLY A 123 -13.25 -13.54 2.78
C GLY A 123 -13.30 -13.10 1.33
N LEU A 124 -13.56 -11.81 1.07
CA LEU A 124 -13.42 -11.24 -0.27
C LEU A 124 -11.94 -11.15 -0.65
N SER A 125 -11.64 -11.47 -1.91
CA SER A 125 -10.38 -11.15 -2.55
C SER A 125 -10.21 -9.63 -2.68
N GLU A 126 -8.98 -9.23 -2.97
CA GLU A 126 -8.62 -7.83 -3.16
C GLU A 126 -8.99 -7.31 -4.55
N VAL A 127 -9.41 -8.21 -5.45
CA VAL A 127 -9.87 -7.83 -6.78
C VAL A 127 -11.27 -7.23 -6.67
N GLU A 128 -11.34 -5.95 -6.95
CA GLU A 128 -12.56 -5.17 -6.97
C GLU A 128 -12.78 -4.59 -8.38
N LEU A 129 -13.97 -4.80 -8.93
CA LEU A 129 -14.38 -4.24 -10.21
C LEU A 129 -15.44 -3.16 -9.98
N GLY A 130 -15.38 -2.08 -10.75
CA GLY A 130 -16.40 -1.05 -10.77
C GLY A 130 -17.57 -1.37 -11.70
N LEU A 131 -18.79 -1.03 -11.28
CA LEU A 131 -19.97 -1.05 -12.14
C LEU A 131 -20.35 0.38 -12.55
N LYS A 132 -20.35 0.64 -13.85
CA LYS A 132 -20.76 1.91 -14.44
C LYS A 132 -21.92 1.71 -15.40
N ALA A 133 -22.61 2.80 -15.74
CA ALA A 133 -23.69 2.80 -16.73
C ALA A 133 -23.26 2.26 -18.10
N ASN A 134 -21.97 2.40 -18.46
CA ASN A 134 -21.40 1.96 -19.73
C ASN A 134 -20.59 0.65 -19.64
N GLY A 135 -20.65 -0.08 -18.52
CA GLY A 135 -20.01 -1.38 -18.36
C GLY A 135 -19.19 -1.54 -17.09
N ILE A 136 -18.21 -2.45 -17.13
CA ILE A 136 -17.33 -2.76 -16.01
C ILE A 136 -16.06 -1.93 -16.11
N ALA A 137 -15.62 -1.35 -15.00
CA ALA A 137 -14.35 -0.62 -14.88
C ALA A 137 -13.42 -1.36 -13.90
N ALA A 138 -12.11 -1.18 -14.05
CA ALA A 138 -11.11 -1.73 -13.15
C ALA A 138 -10.05 -0.66 -12.82
N ALA A 139 -9.22 -0.95 -11.82
CA ALA A 139 -8.05 -0.13 -11.55
C ALA A 139 -7.11 -0.06 -12.76
N ARG A 140 -6.51 1.11 -12.99
CA ARG A 140 -5.59 1.36 -14.12
C ARG A 140 -4.17 0.82 -13.89
N GLY A 141 -3.88 0.29 -12.69
CA GLY A 141 -2.61 -0.32 -12.31
C GLY A 141 -2.81 -1.28 -11.13
N LEU A 142 -1.80 -2.11 -10.85
CA LEU A 142 -1.81 -3.06 -9.72
C LEU A 142 -1.39 -2.38 -8.41
N VAL A 143 -0.62 -1.30 -8.52
CA VAL A 143 -0.08 -0.49 -7.43
C VAL A 143 -0.51 0.96 -7.66
N SER A 144 -1.17 1.58 -6.69
CA SER A 144 -1.68 2.95 -6.79
C SER A 144 -0.56 4.00 -6.72
N GLY A 145 0.51 3.74 -5.95
CA GLY A 145 1.71 4.54 -5.79
C GLY A 145 1.82 5.38 -4.51
N VAL A 146 0.97 5.19 -3.51
CA VAL A 146 0.97 5.99 -2.26
C VAL A 146 2.27 5.80 -1.45
N GLU A 147 2.72 4.56 -1.24
CA GLU A 147 3.93 4.29 -0.43
C GLU A 147 5.22 4.80 -1.12
N ILE A 148 5.33 4.60 -2.44
CA ILE A 148 6.43 5.17 -3.21
C ILE A 148 6.40 6.69 -3.21
N GLU A 149 5.24 7.34 -3.33
CA GLU A 149 5.14 8.79 -3.18
C GLU A 149 5.57 9.24 -1.77
N SER A 150 5.19 8.50 -0.71
CA SER A 150 5.65 8.78 0.65
C SER A 150 7.17 8.72 0.78
N PHE A 151 7.80 7.70 0.16
CA PHE A 151 9.26 7.59 0.09
C PHE A 151 9.89 8.79 -0.64
N LEU A 152 9.37 9.15 -1.82
CA LEU A 152 9.88 10.28 -2.61
C LEU A 152 9.76 11.62 -1.86
N ARG A 153 8.68 11.82 -1.11
CA ARG A 153 8.47 13.03 -0.30
C ARG A 153 9.49 13.15 0.82
N ARG A 154 9.89 12.04 1.45
CA ARG A 154 10.97 12.05 2.45
C ARG A 154 12.29 12.47 1.80
N LEU A 155 12.58 12.00 0.59
CA LEU A 155 13.79 12.38 -0.14
C LEU A 155 13.82 13.86 -0.55
N THR A 156 12.67 14.48 -0.85
CA THR A 156 12.60 15.86 -1.35
C THR A 156 12.03 16.86 -0.35
N ARG A 157 11.97 16.48 0.93
CA ARG A 157 11.46 17.32 2.02
C ARG A 157 12.10 18.72 2.08
N PRO A 158 13.43 18.92 1.91
CA PRO A 158 14.04 20.24 2.04
C PRO A 158 13.48 21.30 1.09
N VAL A 159 12.84 20.85 0.01
CA VAL A 159 12.29 21.67 -1.07
C VAL A 159 10.78 21.50 -1.22
N ALA A 160 10.08 21.06 -0.17
CA ALA A 160 8.63 20.79 -0.21
C ALA A 160 7.76 22.00 -0.63
N ASP A 161 8.28 23.22 -0.45
CA ASP A 161 7.62 24.48 -0.78
C ASP A 161 8.07 25.06 -2.15
N VAL A 162 8.97 24.37 -2.87
CA VAL A 162 9.50 24.83 -4.18
C VAL A 162 8.55 24.41 -5.30
N GLU A 163 8.05 25.39 -6.06
CA GLU A 163 7.12 25.16 -7.17
C GLU A 163 7.83 24.94 -8.51
N TYR A 164 8.88 25.71 -8.82
CA TYR A 164 9.61 25.57 -10.08
C TYR A 164 10.94 24.85 -9.86
N PHE A 165 11.23 23.83 -10.66
CA PHE A 165 12.42 23.00 -10.47
C PHE A 165 13.71 23.71 -10.91
N ALA A 166 13.59 24.88 -11.54
CA ALA A 166 14.71 25.80 -11.78
C ALA A 166 15.21 26.48 -10.49
N ASP A 167 14.36 26.59 -9.46
CA ASP A 167 14.67 27.23 -8.18
C ASP A 167 15.20 26.23 -7.13
N LEU A 168 15.35 24.96 -7.51
CA LEU A 168 16.02 23.97 -6.68
C LEU A 168 17.50 24.32 -6.51
N PRO A 169 18.16 23.83 -5.44
CA PRO A 169 19.59 24.03 -5.24
C PRO A 169 20.44 23.67 -6.47
N ILE A 170 20.00 22.70 -7.27
CA ILE A 170 20.49 22.44 -8.63
C ILE A 170 19.27 22.41 -9.57
N PRO A 171 19.22 23.23 -10.64
CA PRO A 171 18.15 23.18 -11.63
C PRO A 171 17.91 21.76 -12.17
N PHE A 172 16.66 21.32 -12.13
CA PHE A 172 16.28 19.94 -12.49
C PHE A 172 15.11 19.87 -13.47
N LYS A 173 15.10 18.85 -14.33
CA LYS A 173 13.93 18.46 -15.12
C LYS A 173 13.78 16.93 -15.17
N ALA A 174 12.56 16.44 -14.99
CA ALA A 174 12.24 15.03 -15.20
C ALA A 174 11.58 14.81 -16.57
N VAL A 175 11.69 13.60 -17.11
CA VAL A 175 10.97 13.20 -18.34
C VAL A 175 9.93 12.15 -18.01
N ALA A 176 8.69 12.37 -18.44
CA ALA A 176 7.63 11.36 -18.50
C ALA A 176 7.18 11.14 -19.95
N THR A 177 6.32 10.15 -20.15
CA THR A 177 5.70 9.88 -21.45
C THR A 177 4.20 10.11 -21.36
N ASP A 178 3.62 10.88 -22.28
CA ASP A 178 2.16 10.96 -22.43
C ASP A 178 1.66 9.66 -23.06
N ILE A 179 0.86 8.86 -22.34
CA ILE A 179 0.41 7.56 -22.87
C ILE A 179 -0.57 7.72 -24.05
N GLU A 180 -1.21 8.89 -24.20
CA GLU A 180 -2.16 9.13 -25.28
C GLU A 180 -1.46 9.38 -26.62
N THR A 181 -0.27 10.01 -26.60
CA THR A 181 0.45 10.40 -27.82
C THR A 181 1.79 9.68 -28.01
N GLY A 182 2.38 9.17 -26.93
CA GLY A 182 3.74 8.62 -26.90
C GLY A 182 4.84 9.67 -26.80
N ASP A 183 4.49 10.97 -26.70
CA ASP A 183 5.47 12.05 -26.68
C ASP A 183 6.14 12.22 -25.32
N ALA A 184 7.37 12.73 -25.34
CA ALA A 184 8.08 13.14 -24.13
C ALA A 184 7.40 14.38 -23.51
N VAL A 185 7.11 14.30 -22.22
CA VAL A 185 6.62 15.41 -21.41
C VAL A 185 7.73 15.81 -20.44
N ILE A 186 8.12 17.08 -20.50
CA ILE A 186 9.14 17.64 -19.62
C ILE A 186 8.45 18.16 -18.36
N LEU A 187 8.87 17.66 -17.21
CA LEU A 187 8.36 18.03 -15.90
C LEU A 187 9.38 18.94 -15.22
N ASP A 188 9.03 20.21 -15.08
CA ASP A 188 9.91 21.27 -14.57
C ASP A 188 9.26 22.15 -13.49
N HIS A 189 8.05 21.80 -13.04
CA HIS A 189 7.32 22.52 -12.01
C HIS A 189 6.31 21.63 -11.27
N GLY A 190 5.70 22.17 -10.22
CA GLY A 190 4.70 21.54 -9.37
C GLY A 190 5.32 20.72 -8.24
N SER A 191 4.71 19.58 -7.95
CA SER A 191 5.18 18.68 -6.88
C SER A 191 6.32 17.80 -7.40
N LEU A 192 7.56 18.08 -6.96
CA LEU A 192 8.74 17.26 -7.30
C LEU A 192 8.55 15.75 -7.05
N PRO A 193 8.00 15.28 -5.90
CA PRO A 193 7.74 13.86 -5.70
C PRO A 193 6.73 13.28 -6.70
N GLN A 194 5.71 14.05 -7.08
CA GLN A 194 4.74 13.64 -8.10
C GLN A 194 5.38 13.57 -9.49
N ALA A 195 6.25 14.52 -9.84
CA ALA A 195 6.96 14.52 -11.11
C ALA A 195 7.88 13.30 -11.26
N MET A 196 8.63 12.97 -10.20
CA MET A 196 9.44 11.74 -10.15
C MET A 196 8.55 10.48 -10.23
N ARG A 197 7.40 10.46 -9.54
CA ARG A 197 6.45 9.34 -9.61
C ARG A 197 5.83 9.15 -10.99
N ALA A 198 5.53 10.24 -11.69
CA ALA A 198 5.05 10.22 -13.07
C ALA A 198 6.13 9.67 -14.02
N SER A 199 7.36 10.15 -13.86
CA SER A 199 8.53 9.68 -14.63
C SER A 199 8.85 8.19 -14.44
N MET A 200 8.42 7.59 -13.30
CA MET A 200 8.60 6.17 -12.96
C MET A 200 7.28 5.35 -13.06
N ALA A 201 6.22 5.86 -13.67
CA ALA A 201 4.93 5.17 -13.71
C ALA A 201 4.88 4.04 -14.76
N ILE A 202 5.44 2.87 -14.43
CA ILE A 202 5.53 1.72 -15.36
C ILE A 202 4.13 1.18 -15.73
N PRO A 203 3.74 1.22 -17.02
CA PRO A 203 2.44 0.72 -17.48
C PRO A 203 2.15 -0.72 -17.06
N GLY A 204 0.91 -0.97 -16.62
CA GLY A 204 0.44 -2.30 -16.19
C GLY A 204 0.89 -2.74 -14.79
N VAL A 205 1.78 -1.96 -14.15
CA VAL A 205 2.30 -2.25 -12.80
C VAL A 205 1.87 -1.14 -11.86
N MET A 206 2.30 0.08 -12.17
CA MET A 206 2.00 1.28 -11.42
C MET A 206 0.93 2.08 -12.15
N ALA A 207 -0.02 2.64 -11.40
CA ALA A 207 -1.03 3.51 -11.98
C ALA A 207 -0.36 4.72 -12.69
N PRO A 208 -0.84 5.10 -13.88
CA PRO A 208 -0.44 6.35 -14.54
C PRO A 208 -0.76 7.57 -13.66
N VAL A 209 0.01 8.63 -13.81
CA VAL A 209 -0.18 9.89 -13.07
C VAL A 209 -0.86 10.91 -13.98
N GLU A 210 -2.00 11.43 -13.57
CA GLU A 210 -2.65 12.54 -14.27
C GLU A 210 -2.05 13.86 -13.78
N LEU A 211 -1.42 14.61 -14.69
CA LEU A 211 -0.76 15.89 -14.40
C LEU A 211 -0.97 16.85 -15.57
N ASP A 212 -1.42 18.07 -15.28
CA ASP A 212 -1.72 19.12 -16.27
C ASP A 212 -2.60 18.66 -17.45
N GLY A 213 -3.59 17.80 -17.16
CA GLY A 213 -4.51 17.26 -18.15
C GLY A 213 -3.92 16.15 -19.03
N LYS A 214 -2.71 15.67 -18.74
CA LYS A 214 -2.03 14.57 -19.43
C LYS A 214 -2.02 13.33 -18.56
N LEU A 215 -2.09 12.16 -19.21
CA LEU A 215 -1.98 10.87 -18.52
C LEU A 215 -0.55 10.32 -18.70
N LEU A 216 0.26 10.46 -17.66
CA LEU A 216 1.69 10.23 -17.72
C LEU A 216 2.09 8.82 -17.25
N VAL A 217 3.00 8.22 -18.01
CA VAL A 217 3.68 6.95 -17.71
C VAL A 217 5.19 7.11 -17.77
N ASP A 218 5.92 6.04 -17.46
CA ASP A 218 7.39 6.03 -17.37
C ASP A 218 8.06 6.71 -18.58
N GLY A 219 8.97 7.64 -18.30
CA GLY A 219 9.64 8.43 -19.32
C GLY A 219 10.59 7.63 -20.20
N GLY A 220 10.97 6.42 -19.78
CA GLY A 220 11.86 5.53 -20.52
C GLY A 220 11.32 5.10 -21.88
N ILE A 221 10.00 5.24 -22.09
CA ILE A 221 9.35 5.00 -23.39
C ILE A 221 9.73 6.12 -24.38
N ALA A 222 9.61 7.39 -23.98
CA ALA A 222 9.84 8.52 -24.87
C ALA A 222 11.30 9.00 -24.91
N ASN A 223 11.98 9.08 -23.77
CA ASN A 223 13.39 9.45 -23.67
C ASN A 223 14.04 8.94 -22.37
N ASN A 224 14.70 7.78 -22.45
CA ASN A 224 15.34 7.17 -21.29
C ASN A 224 16.69 7.80 -20.90
N LEU A 225 17.36 8.58 -21.75
CA LEU A 225 18.64 9.23 -21.43
C LEU A 225 18.66 10.67 -22.01
N PRO A 226 18.13 11.66 -21.29
CA PRO A 226 17.80 12.98 -21.84
C PRO A 226 19.01 13.93 -21.96
N ILE A 227 20.00 13.57 -22.81
CA ILE A 227 21.23 14.34 -23.09
C ILE A 227 20.91 15.68 -23.76
N GLY A 228 20.08 15.67 -24.80
CA GLY A 228 19.68 16.89 -25.50
C GLY A 228 18.97 17.88 -24.58
N LEU A 229 18.15 17.38 -23.65
CA LEU A 229 17.43 18.22 -22.68
C LEU A 229 18.36 18.87 -21.67
N VAL A 230 19.36 18.15 -21.14
CA VAL A 230 20.29 18.77 -20.16
C VAL A 230 21.13 19.85 -20.82
N ARG A 231 21.53 19.64 -22.08
CA ARG A 231 22.23 20.64 -22.89
C ARG A 231 21.38 21.89 -23.10
N GLN A 232 20.09 21.73 -23.42
CA GLN A 232 19.16 22.86 -23.56
C GLN A 232 18.87 23.57 -22.23
N THR A 233 19.03 22.87 -21.10
CA THR A 233 18.75 23.44 -19.77
C THR A 233 19.89 24.34 -19.30
N CYS A 234 21.12 23.84 -19.30
CA CYS A 234 22.27 24.66 -18.92
C CYS A 234 23.64 24.18 -19.43
N ALA A 235 23.75 22.96 -19.97
CA ALA A 235 25.04 22.28 -20.04
C ALA A 235 25.90 22.72 -21.23
N ASP A 236 27.11 23.19 -20.95
CA ASP A 236 28.18 23.33 -21.95
C ASP A 236 28.92 21.99 -22.14
N VAL A 237 29.03 21.21 -21.05
CA VAL A 237 29.56 19.85 -21.00
C VAL A 237 28.52 18.92 -20.37
N VAL A 238 28.28 17.77 -20.98
CA VAL A 238 27.36 16.75 -20.48
C VAL A 238 28.13 15.58 -19.88
N ILE A 239 27.76 15.20 -18.66
CA ILE A 239 28.07 13.89 -18.09
C ILE A 239 26.79 13.05 -18.20
N ALA A 240 26.81 12.02 -19.03
CA ALA A 240 25.68 11.12 -19.23
C ALA A 240 25.92 9.80 -18.49
N VAL A 241 24.98 9.40 -17.63
CA VAL A 241 25.04 8.11 -16.91
C VAL A 241 24.01 7.15 -17.51
N ASN A 242 24.50 6.19 -18.29
CA ASN A 242 23.67 5.20 -18.97
C ASN A 242 23.65 3.87 -18.22
N ILE A 243 22.51 3.56 -17.61
CA ILE A 243 22.26 2.31 -16.88
C ILE A 243 21.24 1.42 -17.58
N GLN A 244 20.86 1.75 -18.82
CA GLN A 244 19.83 1.03 -19.56
C GLN A 244 20.10 -0.48 -19.53
N SER A 245 19.05 -1.26 -19.27
CA SER A 245 19.17 -2.70 -19.16
C SER A 245 19.57 -3.34 -20.48
N THR A 246 20.44 -4.34 -20.42
CA THR A 246 20.61 -5.28 -21.54
C THR A 246 19.29 -6.00 -21.80
N LEU A 247 19.03 -6.37 -23.05
CA LEU A 247 17.83 -7.13 -23.41
C LEU A 247 17.82 -8.47 -22.68
N LEU A 248 16.67 -8.81 -22.09
CA LEU A 248 16.47 -10.06 -21.37
C LEU A 248 16.58 -11.26 -22.33
N LYS A 249 17.19 -12.35 -21.85
CA LYS A 249 17.21 -13.63 -22.56
C LYS A 249 15.87 -14.35 -22.44
N ARG A 250 15.62 -15.35 -23.29
CA ARG A 250 14.36 -16.12 -23.31
C ARG A 250 13.98 -16.65 -21.93
N GLU A 251 14.97 -17.12 -21.15
CA GLU A 251 14.77 -17.72 -19.84
C GLU A 251 14.35 -16.68 -18.78
N GLN A 252 14.67 -15.40 -19.02
CA GLN A 252 14.32 -14.27 -18.14
C GLN A 252 12.97 -13.65 -18.50
N LEU A 253 12.37 -14.01 -19.64
CA LEU A 253 11.05 -13.55 -20.10
C LEU A 253 9.93 -14.47 -19.58
N SER A 254 9.92 -14.72 -18.27
CA SER A 254 9.08 -15.73 -17.61
C SER A 254 7.74 -15.20 -17.08
N SER A 255 7.50 -13.89 -17.18
CA SER A 255 6.29 -13.24 -16.67
C SER A 255 5.83 -12.08 -17.57
N ALA A 256 4.54 -11.75 -17.49
CA ALA A 256 3.99 -10.55 -18.16
C ALA A 256 4.77 -9.28 -17.78
N PHE A 257 5.21 -9.17 -16.52
CA PHE A 257 6.06 -8.06 -16.06
C PHE A 257 7.39 -7.99 -16.81
N SER A 258 8.13 -9.10 -16.89
CA SER A 258 9.41 -9.15 -17.60
C SER A 258 9.25 -8.85 -19.10
N ILE A 259 8.12 -9.23 -19.70
CA ILE A 259 7.80 -8.95 -21.11
C ILE A 259 7.49 -7.46 -21.30
N THR A 260 6.64 -6.86 -20.46
CA THR A 260 6.33 -5.42 -20.53
C THR A 260 7.58 -4.57 -20.34
N GLY A 261 8.43 -4.91 -19.35
CA GLY A 261 9.70 -4.23 -19.13
C GLY A 261 10.65 -4.36 -20.34
N GLN A 262 10.71 -5.53 -20.96
CA GLN A 262 11.47 -5.75 -22.20
C GLN A 262 10.94 -4.89 -23.36
N LEU A 263 9.62 -4.75 -23.51
CA LEU A 263 9.02 -3.90 -24.54
C LEU A 263 9.39 -2.42 -24.35
N ILE A 264 9.28 -1.90 -23.13
CA ILE A 264 9.69 -0.53 -22.80
C ILE A 264 11.17 -0.32 -23.13
N ASN A 265 12.02 -1.27 -22.74
CA ASN A 265 13.45 -1.19 -23.01
C ASN A 265 13.76 -1.18 -24.53
N LEU A 266 13.05 -1.98 -25.32
CA LEU A 266 13.17 -1.99 -26.78
C LEU A 266 12.74 -0.66 -27.42
N LEU A 267 11.62 -0.08 -26.96
CA LEU A 267 11.12 1.20 -27.46
C LEU A 267 12.09 2.36 -27.14
N GLY A 268 12.57 2.42 -25.89
CA GLY A 268 13.50 3.46 -25.45
C GLY A 268 14.89 3.35 -26.08
N LYS A 269 15.34 2.14 -26.45
CA LYS A 269 16.70 1.89 -26.97
C LYS A 269 17.03 2.75 -28.20
N SER A 270 16.13 2.83 -29.18
CA SER A 270 16.40 3.63 -30.39
C SER A 270 16.60 5.10 -30.06
N ARG A 271 15.89 5.63 -29.06
CA ARG A 271 16.02 7.02 -28.63
C ARG A 271 17.34 7.24 -27.89
N VAL A 272 17.71 6.32 -27.00
CA VAL A 272 18.99 6.41 -26.27
C VAL A 272 20.18 6.35 -27.22
N ASP A 273 20.15 5.46 -28.21
CA ASP A 273 21.22 5.37 -29.21
C ASP A 273 21.34 6.71 -30.00
N ALA A 274 20.23 7.37 -30.29
CA ALA A 274 20.22 8.69 -30.93
C ALA A 274 20.75 9.81 -30.01
N GLU A 275 20.39 9.81 -28.73
CA GLU A 275 20.89 10.77 -27.73
C GLU A 275 22.40 10.61 -27.51
N LEU A 276 22.91 9.37 -27.42
CA LEU A 276 24.34 9.08 -27.30
C LEU A 276 25.14 9.59 -28.49
N ALA A 277 24.57 9.54 -29.70
CA ALA A 277 25.20 10.07 -30.91
C ALA A 277 25.35 11.62 -30.91
N THR A 278 24.71 12.32 -29.96
CA THR A 278 24.84 13.78 -29.80
C THR A 278 25.94 14.21 -28.82
N LEU A 279 26.64 13.27 -28.20
CA LEU A 279 27.78 13.56 -27.32
C LEU A 279 28.95 14.11 -28.16
N GLY A 280 29.46 15.26 -27.74
CA GLY A 280 30.65 15.90 -28.30
C GLY A 280 31.93 15.45 -27.59
N GLU A 281 33.08 15.95 -28.07
CA GLU A 281 34.41 15.55 -27.60
C GLU A 281 34.70 15.85 -26.12
N ASN A 282 34.01 16.86 -25.56
CA ASN A 282 34.17 17.27 -24.17
C ASN A 282 33.23 16.53 -23.22
N ASP A 283 32.21 15.86 -23.74
CA ASP A 283 31.22 15.16 -22.93
C ASP A 283 31.76 13.82 -22.43
N ILE A 284 31.16 13.30 -21.36
CA ILE A 284 31.60 12.06 -20.72
C ILE A 284 30.41 11.10 -20.61
N LEU A 285 30.56 9.91 -21.17
CA LEU A 285 29.64 8.80 -20.96
C LEU A 285 30.16 7.90 -19.85
N ILE A 286 29.37 7.74 -18.79
CA ILE A 286 29.58 6.75 -17.74
C ILE A 286 28.55 5.64 -17.94
N ALA A 287 29.02 4.44 -18.26
CA ALA A 287 28.16 3.27 -18.50
C ALA A 287 28.58 2.11 -17.58
N PRO A 288 28.00 2.02 -16.37
CA PRO A 288 28.36 0.97 -15.42
C PRO A 288 28.02 -0.43 -15.93
N ASP A 289 28.94 -1.39 -15.74
CA ASP A 289 28.64 -2.81 -15.94
C ASP A 289 27.87 -3.35 -14.73
N LEU A 290 26.57 -3.58 -14.93
CA LEU A 290 25.64 -4.05 -13.91
C LEU A 290 25.36 -5.55 -14.00
N GLY A 291 26.07 -6.29 -14.86
CA GLY A 291 25.95 -7.74 -14.96
C GLY A 291 24.49 -8.22 -15.12
N ASP A 292 24.07 -9.12 -14.22
CA ASP A 292 22.75 -9.73 -14.19
C ASP A 292 21.71 -8.99 -13.32
N ILE A 293 22.05 -7.81 -12.80
CA ILE A 293 21.11 -6.96 -12.04
C ILE A 293 20.00 -6.50 -12.99
N THR A 294 18.77 -6.95 -12.73
CA THR A 294 17.58 -6.58 -13.50
C THR A 294 16.94 -5.30 -12.94
N SER A 295 16.04 -4.69 -13.68
CA SER A 295 15.29 -3.50 -13.22
C SER A 295 14.40 -3.78 -12.00
N GLY A 296 14.14 -5.05 -11.66
CA GLY A 296 13.36 -5.46 -10.48
C GLY A 296 14.19 -5.95 -9.29
N SER A 297 15.53 -5.97 -9.38
CA SER A 297 16.43 -6.51 -8.34
C SER A 297 16.70 -5.51 -7.21
N PHE A 298 15.65 -4.99 -6.57
CA PHE A 298 15.74 -3.96 -5.54
C PHE A 298 16.45 -4.41 -4.26
N GLU A 299 16.68 -5.71 -4.08
CA GLU A 299 17.49 -6.27 -3.00
C GLU A 299 19.01 -6.12 -3.22
N ARG A 300 19.45 -5.78 -4.44
CA ARG A 300 20.87 -5.67 -4.84
C ARG A 300 21.37 -4.23 -4.96
N GLN A 301 20.72 -3.26 -4.30
CA GLN A 301 21.15 -1.85 -4.38
C GLN A 301 22.60 -1.60 -3.97
N PRO A 302 23.13 -2.18 -2.86
CA PRO A 302 24.52 -1.96 -2.47
C PRO A 302 25.51 -2.38 -3.56
N GLU A 303 25.20 -3.46 -4.29
CA GLU A 303 26.01 -3.92 -5.41
C GLU A 303 25.93 -2.94 -6.58
N ALA A 304 24.74 -2.47 -6.96
CA ALA A 304 24.56 -1.49 -8.04
C ALA A 304 25.31 -0.18 -7.74
N ILE A 305 25.26 0.32 -6.50
CA ILE A 305 26.01 1.51 -6.04
C ILE A 305 27.50 1.29 -6.25
N ALA A 306 28.04 0.15 -5.79
CA ALA A 306 29.47 -0.16 -5.95
C ALA A 306 29.88 -0.19 -7.44
N ARG A 307 29.08 -0.80 -8.32
CA ARG A 307 29.35 -0.83 -9.77
C ARG A 307 29.35 0.56 -10.40
N GLY A 308 28.43 1.43 -9.98
CA GLY A 308 28.39 2.82 -10.42
C GLY A 308 29.65 3.60 -10.01
N ARG A 309 30.08 3.40 -8.76
CA ARG A 309 31.32 3.97 -8.22
C ARG A 309 32.55 3.51 -9.01
N ASP A 310 32.67 2.21 -9.27
CA ASP A 310 33.78 1.66 -10.05
C ASP A 310 33.84 2.23 -11.47
N ALA A 311 32.70 2.36 -12.13
CA ALA A 311 32.60 2.89 -13.49
C ALA A 311 33.00 4.37 -13.58
N ALA A 312 32.56 5.20 -12.62
CA ALA A 312 32.98 6.60 -12.55
C ALA A 312 34.48 6.72 -12.18
N GLN A 313 34.96 5.88 -11.26
CA GLN A 313 36.35 5.88 -10.83
C GLN A 313 37.31 5.51 -11.98
N ALA A 314 36.90 4.59 -12.87
CA ALA A 314 37.65 4.26 -14.08
C ALA A 314 37.86 5.47 -15.01
N LEU A 315 36.97 6.47 -14.93
CA LEU A 315 37.02 7.71 -15.70
C LEU A 315 37.57 8.91 -14.90
N ALA A 316 38.10 8.68 -13.69
CA ALA A 316 38.56 9.74 -12.80
C ALA A 316 39.59 10.68 -13.43
N ALA A 317 40.50 10.17 -14.25
CA ALA A 317 41.49 11.00 -14.96
C ALA A 317 40.83 12.00 -15.93
N THR A 318 39.81 11.54 -16.65
CA THR A 318 39.03 12.35 -17.61
C THR A 318 38.14 13.35 -16.89
N LEU A 319 37.52 12.94 -15.78
CA LEU A 319 36.64 13.76 -14.94
C LEU A 319 37.41 14.90 -14.27
N ARG A 320 38.63 14.64 -13.78
CA ARG A 320 39.47 15.65 -13.08
C ARG A 320 39.76 16.92 -13.89
N ARG A 321 39.59 16.88 -15.22
CA ARG A 321 39.66 18.07 -16.08
C ARG A 321 38.66 19.15 -15.69
N TYR A 322 37.60 18.78 -15.00
CA TYR A 322 36.50 19.64 -14.57
C TYR A 322 36.46 19.86 -13.05
N SER A 323 37.46 19.38 -12.32
CA SER A 323 37.54 19.57 -10.86
C SER A 323 37.69 21.04 -10.51
N LEU A 324 36.95 21.47 -9.48
CA LEU A 324 37.16 22.76 -8.85
C LEU A 324 38.24 22.69 -7.76
N PRO A 325 38.90 23.82 -7.47
CA PRO A 325 39.60 24.03 -6.22
C PRO A 325 38.70 23.69 -5.02
N GLU A 326 39.30 23.26 -3.92
CA GLU A 326 38.56 22.75 -2.76
C GLU A 326 37.62 23.79 -2.15
N ASP A 327 38.12 25.00 -1.96
CA ASP A 327 37.38 26.14 -1.43
C ASP A 327 36.20 26.55 -2.32
N GLU A 328 36.41 26.61 -3.64
CA GLU A 328 35.34 26.89 -4.61
C GLU A 328 34.28 25.78 -4.61
N TYR A 329 34.70 24.51 -4.57
CA TYR A 329 33.79 23.38 -4.53
C TYR A 329 32.97 23.34 -3.24
N LEU A 330 33.61 23.58 -2.09
CA LEU A 330 32.93 23.63 -0.80
C LEU A 330 31.92 24.78 -0.75
N ALA A 331 32.27 25.95 -1.30
CA ALA A 331 31.34 27.06 -1.43
C ALA A 331 30.12 26.68 -2.29
N LEU A 332 30.34 26.06 -3.45
CA LEU A 332 29.27 25.57 -4.33
C LEU A 332 28.38 24.54 -3.61
N ARG A 333 28.98 23.53 -2.97
CA ARG A 333 28.22 22.49 -2.25
C ARG A 333 27.44 23.07 -1.08
N SER A 334 27.96 24.09 -0.39
CA SER A 334 27.21 24.77 0.68
C SER A 334 25.96 25.50 0.17
N SER A 335 25.96 26.00 -1.07
CA SER A 335 24.75 26.56 -1.70
C SER A 335 23.81 25.51 -2.27
N GLN A 336 24.32 24.32 -2.57
CA GLN A 336 23.55 23.22 -3.16
C GLN A 336 22.97 22.26 -2.12
N THR A 337 23.49 22.24 -0.89
CA THR A 337 23.04 21.36 0.18
C THR A 337 22.09 22.11 1.09
N LEU A 338 20.90 21.56 1.33
CA LEU A 338 19.93 22.16 2.24
C LEU A 338 19.83 21.35 3.52
N ALA A 339 19.94 22.03 4.67
CA ALA A 339 19.65 21.41 5.95
C ALA A 339 18.15 21.10 6.04
N SER A 340 17.82 19.90 6.51
CA SER A 340 16.44 19.43 6.64
C SER A 340 15.72 20.10 7.83
N ASN A 341 15.07 21.25 7.60
CA ASN A 341 14.43 22.07 8.65
C ASN A 341 12.97 21.67 9.01
N GLY A 342 12.53 20.45 8.65
CA GLY A 342 11.14 20.02 8.91
C GLY A 342 10.16 20.58 7.89
N LEU A 343 8.91 20.12 7.93
CA LEU A 343 7.85 20.70 7.11
C LEU A 343 7.33 22.03 7.67
N GLY A 344 7.74 22.44 8.87
CA GLY A 344 7.36 23.71 9.49
C GLY A 344 5.86 23.82 9.82
N LYS A 345 5.39 25.03 10.14
CA LYS A 345 3.98 25.30 10.45
C LYS A 345 3.19 25.61 9.17
N VAL A 346 2.02 25.00 9.02
CA VAL A 346 1.02 25.44 8.03
C VAL A 346 -0.13 26.15 8.74
N ALA A 347 -0.66 27.19 8.12
CA ALA A 347 -1.76 27.96 8.69
C ALA A 347 -3.13 27.36 8.37
N GLN A 348 -3.23 26.53 7.31
CA GLN A 348 -4.48 25.95 6.87
C GLN A 348 -4.27 24.57 6.23
N ILE A 349 -5.29 23.71 6.33
CA ILE A 349 -5.42 22.47 5.56
C ILE A 349 -6.66 22.56 4.67
N ARG A 350 -6.46 22.30 3.38
CA ARG A 350 -7.50 22.33 2.35
C ARG A 350 -7.55 21.02 1.59
N PHE A 351 -8.75 20.57 1.25
CA PHE A 351 -8.97 19.43 0.37
C PHE A 351 -9.39 19.92 -1.01
N GLU A 352 -8.83 19.32 -2.07
CA GLU A 352 -9.15 19.61 -3.46
C GLU A 352 -9.45 18.34 -4.25
N GLY A 353 -10.14 18.47 -5.38
CA GLY A 353 -10.41 17.36 -6.30
C GLY A 353 -11.55 16.40 -5.89
N LEU A 354 -12.18 16.60 -4.73
CA LEU A 354 -13.31 15.77 -4.28
C LEU A 354 -14.55 16.03 -5.16
N LYS A 355 -15.18 14.95 -5.63
CA LYS A 355 -16.37 15.00 -6.51
C LYS A 355 -17.60 14.38 -5.85
N ARG A 356 -17.41 13.27 -5.14
CA ARG A 356 -18.47 12.52 -4.43
C ARG A 356 -18.23 12.50 -2.92
N THR A 357 -16.97 12.42 -2.53
CA THR A 357 -16.56 12.41 -1.13
C THR A 357 -16.67 13.79 -0.50
N ASN A 358 -16.78 13.84 0.82
CA ASN A 358 -17.00 15.07 1.59
C ASN A 358 -15.75 15.38 2.43
N ASP A 359 -15.24 16.61 2.34
CA ASP A 359 -14.01 17.02 3.04
C ASP A 359 -14.17 16.97 4.56
N ALA A 360 -15.38 17.22 5.08
CA ALA A 360 -15.68 17.12 6.50
C ALA A 360 -15.40 15.72 7.07
N VAL A 361 -15.55 14.67 6.26
CA VAL A 361 -15.25 13.28 6.64
C VAL A 361 -13.75 13.02 6.70
N LEU A 362 -12.96 13.73 5.89
CA LEU A 362 -11.50 13.57 5.82
C LEU A 362 -10.78 14.39 6.89
N ARG A 363 -11.35 15.53 7.30
CA ARG A 363 -10.77 16.43 8.32
C ARG A 363 -10.53 15.73 9.67
N ASP A 364 -11.42 14.84 10.12
CA ASP A 364 -11.23 14.08 11.38
C ASP A 364 -10.05 13.11 11.32
N LEU A 365 -9.59 12.75 10.12
CA LEU A 365 -8.43 11.86 9.93
C LEU A 365 -7.09 12.59 9.89
N MET A 366 -7.11 13.93 9.83
CA MET A 366 -5.92 14.78 9.76
C MET A 366 -5.43 15.13 11.17
N HIS A 367 -4.71 14.22 11.82
CA HIS A 367 -4.11 14.48 13.12
C HIS A 367 -3.06 15.60 13.05
N SER A 368 -2.40 15.79 11.90
CA SER A 368 -1.47 16.89 11.67
C SER A 368 -2.14 18.27 11.78
N ALA A 369 -3.47 18.36 11.70
CA ALA A 369 -4.22 19.59 11.93
C ALA A 369 -4.14 20.10 13.38
N SER A 370 -3.80 19.20 14.32
CA SER A 370 -3.67 19.51 15.75
C SER A 370 -2.24 19.84 16.18
N GLU A 371 -1.26 19.71 15.28
CA GLU A 371 0.15 19.98 15.56
C GLU A 371 0.51 21.43 15.24
N ASP A 372 1.38 22.04 16.06
CA ASP A 372 1.91 23.38 15.79
C ASP A 372 2.88 23.40 14.60
N THR A 373 3.62 22.31 14.40
CA THR A 373 4.54 22.09 13.28
C THR A 373 4.25 20.74 12.67
N LEU A 374 4.14 20.67 11.34
CA LEU A 374 3.83 19.42 10.65
C LEU A 374 4.94 18.39 10.86
N SER A 375 4.60 17.30 11.54
CA SER A 375 5.39 16.08 11.54
C SER A 375 5.18 15.30 10.25
N GLU A 376 6.27 14.88 9.61
CA GLU A 376 6.22 13.98 8.45
C GLU A 376 5.58 12.64 8.76
N GLU A 377 5.92 12.09 9.92
CA GLU A 377 5.40 10.79 10.33
C GLU A 377 3.89 10.88 10.53
N THR A 378 3.42 11.94 11.19
CA THR A 378 1.99 12.20 11.39
C THR A 378 1.28 12.44 10.06
N LEU A 379 1.85 13.27 9.17
CA LEU A 379 1.25 13.56 7.88
C LEU A 379 1.20 12.33 6.96
N ALA A 380 2.26 11.53 6.91
CA ALA A 380 2.26 10.28 6.17
C ALA A 380 1.21 9.32 6.72
N ALA A 381 1.08 9.22 8.05
CA ALA A 381 0.05 8.41 8.68
C ALA A 381 -1.38 8.95 8.43
N ASP A 382 -1.57 10.28 8.33
CA ASP A 382 -2.84 10.90 7.91
C ASP A 382 -3.20 10.47 6.49
N MET A 383 -2.24 10.54 5.55
CA MET A 383 -2.47 10.11 4.17
C MET A 383 -2.83 8.63 4.12
N ARG A 384 -2.10 7.77 4.83
CA ARG A 384 -2.42 6.33 4.88
C ARG A 384 -3.76 6.04 5.55
N ARG A 385 -4.19 6.82 6.56
CA ARG A 385 -5.54 6.73 7.15
C ARG A 385 -6.63 7.11 6.15
N ILE A 386 -6.46 8.21 5.42
CA ILE A 386 -7.40 8.63 4.37
C ILE A 386 -7.46 7.55 3.28
N TYR A 387 -6.33 7.00 2.86
CA TYR A 387 -6.26 5.94 1.86
C TYR A 387 -6.90 4.64 2.38
N GLY A 388 -6.67 4.31 3.66
CA GLY A 388 -7.21 3.19 4.40
C GLY A 388 -8.73 3.18 4.61
N ARG A 389 -9.43 4.25 4.19
CA ARG A 389 -10.89 4.23 4.03
C ARG A 389 -11.34 3.36 2.86
N GLY A 390 -10.51 3.24 1.82
CA GLY A 390 -10.80 2.49 0.60
C GLY A 390 -11.59 3.25 -0.47
N ASP A 391 -11.78 4.57 -0.29
CA ASP A 391 -12.54 5.46 -1.18
C ASP A 391 -11.69 5.99 -2.36
N PHE A 392 -10.37 6.00 -2.21
CA PHE A 392 -9.42 6.67 -3.08
C PHE A 392 -8.53 5.68 -3.82
N GLU A 393 -8.14 6.03 -5.05
CA GLU A 393 -7.14 5.31 -5.86
C GLU A 393 -5.75 5.94 -5.74
N GLY A 394 -5.61 7.06 -5.03
CA GLY A 394 -4.34 7.70 -4.72
C GLY A 394 -4.55 8.95 -3.89
N ILE A 395 -3.50 9.41 -3.19
CA ILE A 395 -3.55 10.61 -2.37
C ILE A 395 -2.29 11.40 -2.62
N ASP A 396 -2.49 12.63 -3.09
CA ASP A 396 -1.43 13.61 -3.26
C ASP A 396 -1.59 14.73 -2.23
N TYR A 397 -0.50 15.42 -1.93
CA TYR A 397 -0.53 16.67 -1.19
C TYR A 397 0.64 17.57 -1.58
N ARG A 398 0.50 18.87 -1.36
CA ARG A 398 1.58 19.86 -1.51
C ARG A 398 1.45 20.95 -0.46
N ILE A 399 2.56 21.60 -0.13
CA ILE A 399 2.56 22.79 0.71
C ILE A 399 2.82 23.98 -0.21
N ALA A 400 1.86 24.90 -0.28
CA ALA A 400 1.94 26.05 -1.17
C ALA A 400 1.19 27.25 -0.58
N PRO A 401 1.55 28.48 -0.97
CA PRO A 401 0.77 29.66 -0.63
C PRO A 401 -0.59 29.60 -1.34
N GLN A 402 -1.68 29.69 -0.56
CA GLN A 402 -3.04 29.85 -1.04
C GLN A 402 -3.57 31.17 -0.48
N ASP A 403 -3.94 32.12 -1.34
CA ASP A 403 -4.39 33.46 -0.92
C ASP A 403 -3.37 34.16 0.02
N GLY A 404 -2.07 33.92 -0.21
CA GLY A 404 -0.97 34.45 0.61
C GLY A 404 -0.69 33.67 1.90
N VAL A 405 -1.39 32.56 2.14
CA VAL A 405 -1.28 31.76 3.36
C VAL A 405 -0.64 30.41 3.07
N ARG A 406 0.43 30.05 3.79
CA ARG A 406 1.09 28.74 3.67
C ARG A 406 0.13 27.62 4.06
N THR A 407 -0.33 26.87 3.06
CA THR A 407 -1.44 25.92 3.17
C THR A 407 -1.00 24.53 2.78
N LEU A 408 -1.38 23.52 3.56
CA LEU A 408 -1.31 22.12 3.15
C LEU A 408 -2.53 21.81 2.30
N ILE A 409 -2.30 21.56 1.01
CA ILE A 409 -3.34 21.21 0.05
C ILE A 409 -3.28 19.71 -0.15
N VAL A 410 -4.30 19.00 0.29
CA VAL A 410 -4.46 17.55 0.12
C VAL A 410 -5.41 17.30 -1.05
N SER A 411 -4.99 16.48 -2.01
CA SER A 411 -5.70 16.21 -3.25
C SER A 411 -5.97 14.71 -3.41
N PRO A 412 -6.93 14.13 -2.66
CA PRO A 412 -7.30 12.72 -2.82
C PRO A 412 -7.94 12.47 -4.17
N ARG A 413 -7.53 11.41 -4.86
CA ARG A 413 -8.14 10.97 -6.12
C ARG A 413 -9.12 9.85 -5.83
N GLU A 414 -10.41 10.14 -5.96
CA GLU A 414 -11.46 9.14 -5.77
C GLU A 414 -11.34 8.02 -6.80
N LYS A 415 -11.63 6.78 -6.38
CA LYS A 415 -11.61 5.63 -7.30
C LYS A 415 -12.42 5.92 -8.55
N SER A 416 -11.75 5.88 -9.70
CA SER A 416 -12.35 6.15 -11.00
C SER A 416 -13.36 5.08 -11.39
N TRP A 417 -13.26 3.87 -10.83
CA TRP A 417 -14.21 2.77 -11.05
C TRP A 417 -15.37 2.72 -10.03
N GLY A 418 -15.37 3.58 -9.00
CA GLY A 418 -16.49 3.70 -8.06
C GLY A 418 -17.70 4.50 -8.61
N PRO A 419 -18.80 4.61 -7.85
CA PRO A 419 -18.97 4.21 -6.44
C PRO A 419 -19.64 2.84 -6.24
N ASP A 420 -20.00 2.14 -7.31
CA ASP A 420 -20.59 0.81 -7.30
C ASP A 420 -19.48 -0.21 -7.60
N TYR A 421 -19.32 -1.19 -6.71
CA TYR A 421 -18.21 -2.15 -6.73
C TYR A 421 -18.73 -3.59 -6.69
N LEU A 422 -18.02 -4.48 -7.38
CA LEU A 422 -18.15 -5.92 -7.30
C LEU A 422 -16.89 -6.52 -6.68
N GLY A 423 -17.07 -7.23 -5.58
CA GLY A 423 -16.03 -8.03 -4.92
C GLY A 423 -16.32 -9.52 -5.07
N PHE A 424 -15.25 -10.32 -5.11
CA PHE A 424 -15.32 -11.77 -5.29
C PHE A 424 -14.52 -12.47 -4.20
N GLY A 425 -14.99 -13.61 -3.69
CA GLY A 425 -14.27 -14.42 -2.72
C GLY A 425 -14.39 -15.91 -3.03
N LEU A 426 -13.36 -16.68 -2.70
CA LEU A 426 -13.34 -18.13 -2.81
C LEU A 426 -12.76 -18.72 -1.53
N GLY A 427 -13.44 -19.71 -0.97
CA GLY A 427 -12.99 -20.48 0.18
C GLY A 427 -13.13 -21.96 -0.10
N VAL A 428 -12.09 -22.75 0.22
CA VAL A 428 -12.10 -24.21 0.14
C VAL A 428 -11.43 -24.77 1.40
N ALA A 429 -12.07 -25.72 2.05
CA ALA A 429 -11.54 -26.50 3.16
C ALA A 429 -11.88 -27.97 2.95
N SER A 430 -10.93 -28.87 3.15
CA SER A 430 -11.14 -30.31 3.09
C SER A 430 -10.32 -31.01 4.15
N ASP A 431 -10.90 -32.04 4.77
CA ASP A 431 -10.21 -32.94 5.68
C ASP A 431 -9.85 -34.29 5.01
N PHE A 432 -10.17 -34.44 3.72
CA PHE A 432 -10.00 -35.68 2.93
C PHE A 432 -10.60 -36.95 3.54
N THR A 433 -11.40 -36.85 4.62
CA THR A 433 -12.05 -37.98 5.31
C THR A 433 -13.55 -38.06 5.04
N GLY A 434 -14.09 -37.12 4.27
CA GLY A 434 -15.46 -37.16 3.76
C GLY A 434 -16.16 -35.80 3.72
N ASP A 435 -15.61 -34.78 4.40
CA ASP A 435 -16.19 -33.44 4.42
C ASP A 435 -15.31 -32.46 3.63
N SER A 436 -15.96 -31.68 2.78
CA SER A 436 -15.33 -30.60 2.03
C SER A 436 -16.26 -29.41 1.99
N GLN A 437 -15.79 -28.29 2.53
CA GLN A 437 -16.49 -27.03 2.57
C GLN A 437 -15.94 -26.14 1.47
N TYR A 438 -16.80 -25.67 0.57
CA TYR A 438 -16.44 -24.68 -0.42
C TYR A 438 -17.39 -23.50 -0.31
N ASN A 439 -16.94 -22.30 -0.66
CA ASN A 439 -17.77 -21.11 -0.71
C ASN A 439 -17.29 -20.16 -1.81
N LEU A 440 -18.22 -19.75 -2.67
CA LEU A 440 -18.06 -18.67 -3.63
C LEU A 440 -18.83 -17.46 -3.11
N ILE A 441 -18.18 -16.29 -3.10
CA ILE A 441 -18.77 -15.04 -2.61
C ILE A 441 -18.76 -14.03 -3.76
N VAL A 442 -19.90 -13.38 -3.96
CA VAL A 442 -20.05 -12.20 -4.82
C VAL A 442 -20.69 -11.11 -3.97
N GLN A 443 -20.08 -9.94 -3.92
CA GLN A 443 -20.62 -8.79 -3.21
C GLN A 443 -20.77 -7.60 -4.16
N HIS A 444 -21.96 -7.01 -4.19
CA HIS A 444 -22.15 -5.65 -4.71
C HIS A 444 -22.12 -4.67 -3.55
N ARG A 445 -21.29 -3.64 -3.65
CA ARG A 445 -21.18 -2.56 -2.67
C ARG A 445 -21.30 -1.22 -3.35
N LYS A 446 -22.22 -0.37 -2.88
CA LYS A 446 -22.33 1.02 -3.28
C LYS A 446 -21.90 1.92 -2.13
N THR A 447 -20.92 2.78 -2.35
CA THR A 447 -20.42 3.75 -1.36
C THR A 447 -20.98 5.15 -1.62
N TRP A 448 -20.86 6.05 -0.64
CA TRP A 448 -21.22 7.46 -0.78
C TRP A 448 -22.64 7.69 -1.29
N ILE A 449 -23.61 6.95 -0.73
CA ILE A 449 -25.04 7.11 -1.05
C ILE A 449 -25.55 8.49 -0.60
N ASN A 450 -24.89 9.10 0.39
CA ASN A 450 -25.13 10.47 0.84
C ASN A 450 -23.83 11.13 1.32
N PRO A 451 -23.84 12.45 1.63
CA PRO A 451 -22.64 13.19 2.03
C PRO A 451 -21.95 12.74 3.33
N LEU A 452 -22.59 11.87 4.13
CA LEU A 452 -21.98 11.29 5.33
C LEU A 452 -21.20 9.99 5.02
N GLY A 453 -21.21 9.52 3.77
CA GLY A 453 -20.51 8.31 3.37
C GLY A 453 -21.30 7.03 3.63
N ALA A 454 -22.64 7.08 3.59
CA ALA A 454 -23.46 5.88 3.72
C ALA A 454 -23.15 4.84 2.63
N GLU A 455 -23.23 3.56 2.99
CA GLU A 455 -22.93 2.43 2.12
C GLU A 455 -24.07 1.43 2.08
N TRP A 456 -24.28 0.80 0.94
CA TRP A 456 -25.16 -0.36 0.79
C TRP A 456 -24.32 -1.53 0.29
N ALA A 457 -24.40 -2.67 0.95
CA ALA A 457 -23.79 -3.91 0.47
C ALA A 457 -24.83 -5.02 0.35
N THR A 458 -24.79 -5.76 -0.76
CA THR A 458 -25.52 -7.02 -0.95
C THR A 458 -24.52 -8.11 -1.28
N GLU A 459 -24.57 -9.21 -0.54
CA GLU A 459 -23.65 -10.33 -0.65
C GLU A 459 -24.41 -11.62 -0.95
N LEU A 460 -23.90 -12.37 -1.92
CA LEU A 460 -24.32 -13.72 -2.26
C LEU A 460 -23.15 -14.67 -1.98
N LYS A 461 -23.35 -15.61 -1.06
CA LYS A 461 -22.45 -16.70 -0.73
C LYS A 461 -23.09 -18.02 -1.16
N ILE A 462 -22.37 -18.84 -1.92
CA ILE A 462 -22.84 -20.13 -2.44
C ILE A 462 -21.85 -21.23 -2.05
N GLY A 463 -22.33 -22.32 -1.46
CA GLY A 463 -21.51 -23.47 -1.11
C GLY A 463 -21.97 -24.18 0.16
N TRP A 464 -21.06 -24.39 1.12
CA TRP A 464 -21.35 -25.05 2.41
C TRP A 464 -22.45 -24.32 3.18
N ARG A 465 -22.44 -22.99 3.14
CA ARG A 465 -23.49 -22.13 3.69
C ARG A 465 -23.93 -21.17 2.60
N ASN A 466 -25.07 -21.46 1.99
CA ASN A 466 -25.67 -20.55 1.03
C ASN A 466 -26.28 -19.38 1.81
N ARG A 467 -25.97 -18.15 1.42
CA ARG A 467 -26.50 -16.96 2.06
C ARG A 467 -26.68 -15.84 1.07
N ILE A 468 -27.84 -15.20 1.10
CA ILE A 468 -28.02 -13.87 0.55
C ILE A 468 -28.18 -12.90 1.72
N SER A 469 -27.45 -11.80 1.70
CA SER A 469 -27.57 -10.77 2.72
C SER A 469 -27.50 -9.37 2.12
N SER A 470 -28.19 -8.43 2.75
CA SER A 470 -28.20 -7.04 2.34
C SER A 470 -28.16 -6.17 3.60
N GLU A 471 -27.25 -5.20 3.63
CA GLU A 471 -27.03 -4.28 4.75
C GLU A 471 -26.89 -2.84 4.27
N PHE A 472 -27.48 -1.90 5.00
CA PHE A 472 -27.31 -0.47 4.76
C PHE A 472 -26.59 0.15 5.96
N TYR A 473 -25.40 0.71 5.75
CA TYR A 473 -24.59 1.34 6.77
C TYR A 473 -24.73 2.86 6.67
N GLN A 474 -25.27 3.50 7.71
CA GLN A 474 -25.50 4.94 7.75
C GLN A 474 -24.73 5.57 8.91
N PRO A 475 -23.63 6.30 8.63
CA PRO A 475 -23.00 7.19 9.59
C PRO A 475 -23.96 8.25 10.10
N LEU A 476 -23.90 8.58 11.39
CA LEU A 476 -24.72 9.64 12.01
C LEU A 476 -23.99 10.99 12.09
N ASP A 477 -22.68 11.00 11.84
CA ASP A 477 -21.82 12.18 11.79
C ASP A 477 -20.75 12.03 10.71
N ALA A 478 -20.05 13.13 10.39
CA ALA A 478 -18.98 13.13 9.38
C ALA A 478 -17.74 12.32 9.83
N ALA A 479 -17.51 12.21 11.14
CA ALA A 479 -16.43 11.38 11.68
C ALA A 479 -16.69 9.88 11.50
N GLY A 480 -17.94 9.50 11.19
CA GLY A 480 -18.37 8.11 11.07
C GLY A 480 -18.25 7.34 12.37
N ARG A 481 -18.30 8.02 13.54
CA ARG A 481 -18.12 7.36 14.84
C ARG A 481 -19.37 6.58 15.21
N ALA A 482 -20.52 7.23 15.26
CA ALA A 482 -21.80 6.56 15.47
C ALA A 482 -22.46 6.21 14.12
N PHE A 483 -23.11 5.05 14.06
CA PHE A 483 -23.83 4.61 12.86
C PHE A 483 -25.06 3.78 13.20
N VAL A 484 -25.96 3.66 12.23
CA VAL A 484 -27.06 2.70 12.24
C VAL A 484 -26.94 1.74 11.06
N GLN A 485 -27.25 0.47 11.29
CA GLN A 485 -27.09 -0.58 10.28
C GLN A 485 -28.26 -1.58 10.30
N PRO A 486 -29.37 -1.32 9.59
CA PRO A 486 -30.34 -2.36 9.27
C PRO A 486 -29.73 -3.41 8.33
N TYR A 487 -30.10 -4.66 8.55
CA TYR A 487 -29.69 -5.77 7.70
C TYR A 487 -30.76 -6.87 7.62
N VAL A 488 -30.74 -7.57 6.49
CA VAL A 488 -31.56 -8.76 6.24
C VAL A 488 -30.68 -9.85 5.64
N SER A 489 -30.94 -11.10 5.99
CA SER A 489 -30.34 -12.23 5.29
C SER A 489 -31.24 -13.45 5.26
N ALA A 490 -31.10 -14.26 4.23
CA ALA A 490 -31.64 -15.61 4.16
C ALA A 490 -30.46 -16.57 3.95
N GLU A 491 -30.44 -17.68 4.68
CA GLU A 491 -29.36 -18.65 4.63
C GLU A 491 -29.84 -20.09 4.74
N THR A 492 -29.10 -20.99 4.10
CA THR A 492 -29.25 -22.43 4.25
C THR A 492 -27.90 -23.08 4.51
N TYR A 493 -27.86 -24.03 5.44
CA TYR A 493 -26.64 -24.75 5.78
C TYR A 493 -26.96 -26.12 6.36
N LYS A 494 -25.94 -26.97 6.45
CA LYS A 494 -26.04 -28.29 7.05
C LYS A 494 -25.18 -28.37 8.31
N GLN A 495 -25.65 -29.11 9.30
CA GLN A 495 -24.93 -29.38 10.54
C GLN A 495 -24.99 -30.88 10.83
N SER A 496 -23.82 -31.50 10.95
CA SER A 496 -23.70 -32.92 11.26
C SER A 496 -23.62 -33.16 12.77
N LEU A 497 -24.15 -34.30 13.18
CA LEU A 497 -24.09 -34.81 14.54
C LEU A 497 -23.19 -36.04 14.58
N TYR A 498 -22.33 -36.07 15.59
CA TYR A 498 -21.37 -37.14 15.80
C TYR A 498 -21.61 -37.85 17.14
N VAL A 499 -21.37 -39.16 17.17
CA VAL A 499 -21.23 -39.98 18.39
C VAL A 499 -20.05 -40.92 18.15
N ASN A 500 -19.12 -40.99 19.11
CA ASN A 500 -17.89 -41.80 19.00
C ASN A 500 -17.12 -41.57 17.70
N SER A 501 -17.01 -40.30 17.27
CA SER A 501 -16.38 -39.88 16.00
C SER A 501 -17.06 -40.39 14.71
N GLU A 502 -18.22 -41.05 14.82
CA GLU A 502 -19.05 -41.44 13.69
C GLU A 502 -20.18 -40.43 13.46
N ARG A 503 -20.39 -40.04 12.20
CA ARG A 503 -21.50 -39.17 11.82
C ARG A 503 -22.80 -39.96 11.82
N ILE A 504 -23.70 -39.64 12.74
CA ILE A 504 -24.96 -40.38 12.92
C ILE A 504 -26.16 -39.69 12.27
N ALA A 505 -26.10 -38.38 12.06
CA ALA A 505 -27.15 -37.60 11.41
C ALA A 505 -26.61 -36.29 10.83
N THR A 506 -27.31 -35.75 9.83
CA THR A 506 -27.10 -34.39 9.32
C THR A 506 -28.45 -33.68 9.27
N TYR A 507 -28.48 -32.44 9.74
CA TYR A 507 -29.65 -31.57 9.73
C TYR A 507 -29.42 -30.40 8.78
N ALA A 508 -30.41 -30.15 7.91
CA ALA A 508 -30.46 -28.99 7.06
C ALA A 508 -31.26 -27.88 7.75
N PHE A 509 -30.71 -26.68 7.78
CA PHE A 509 -31.33 -25.49 8.34
C PHE A 509 -31.64 -24.50 7.23
N GLU A 510 -32.80 -23.85 7.33
CA GLU A 510 -33.18 -22.71 6.50
C GLU A 510 -33.59 -21.57 7.43
N GLN A 511 -33.00 -20.38 7.27
CA GLN A 511 -33.21 -19.28 8.21
C GLN A 511 -33.24 -17.93 7.51
N GLY A 512 -34.28 -17.15 7.78
CA GLY A 512 -34.34 -15.71 7.54
C GLY A 512 -33.97 -14.93 8.81
N THR A 513 -33.19 -13.86 8.66
CA THR A 513 -32.82 -12.93 9.74
C THR A 513 -33.10 -11.50 9.33
N VAL A 514 -33.68 -10.72 10.24
CA VAL A 514 -33.82 -9.26 10.14
C VAL A 514 -33.23 -8.66 11.41
N GLY A 515 -32.44 -7.61 11.28
CA GLY A 515 -31.88 -6.93 12.44
C GLY A 515 -31.57 -5.46 12.15
N MET A 516 -31.29 -4.72 13.20
CA MET A 516 -30.92 -3.32 13.12
C MET A 516 -29.93 -3.01 14.24
N ASP A 517 -28.70 -2.68 13.88
CA ASP A 517 -27.67 -2.34 14.86
C ASP A 517 -27.55 -0.83 15.00
N LEU A 518 -27.37 -0.36 16.24
CA LEU A 518 -26.68 0.89 16.54
C LEU A 518 -25.22 0.55 16.81
N GLY A 519 -24.30 1.30 16.20
CA GLY A 519 -22.88 1.01 16.31
C GLY A 519 -22.03 2.23 16.60
N TYR A 520 -20.84 1.97 17.13
CA TYR A 520 -19.82 2.96 17.42
C TYR A 520 -18.43 2.45 17.01
N ASN A 521 -17.70 3.26 16.24
CA ASN A 521 -16.33 3.01 15.81
C ASN A 521 -15.35 3.72 16.74
N PHE A 522 -14.43 2.96 17.32
CA PHE A 522 -13.31 3.46 18.13
C PHE A 522 -12.09 3.69 17.22
N GLY A 523 -12.18 4.71 16.37
CA GLY A 523 -11.17 5.00 15.34
C GLY A 523 -10.93 3.81 14.43
N THR A 524 -9.66 3.47 14.19
CA THR A 524 -9.27 2.26 13.45
C THR A 524 -9.19 1.02 14.32
N VAL A 525 -9.33 1.13 15.66
CA VAL A 525 -9.02 0.06 16.61
C VAL A 525 -10.15 -0.97 16.73
N GLY A 526 -11.39 -0.51 16.85
CA GLY A 526 -12.50 -1.40 17.14
C GLY A 526 -13.88 -0.84 16.80
N MET A 527 -14.88 -1.72 16.81
CA MET A 527 -16.27 -1.45 16.48
C MET A 527 -17.17 -2.19 17.46
N LEU A 528 -18.07 -1.46 18.12
CA LEU A 528 -19.15 -2.01 18.92
C LEU A 528 -20.47 -1.88 18.15
N ARG A 529 -21.29 -2.92 18.18
CA ARG A 529 -22.66 -2.93 17.63
C ARG A 529 -23.61 -3.54 18.63
N ALA A 530 -24.80 -2.97 18.76
CA ALA A 530 -25.87 -3.51 19.58
C ALA A 530 -27.22 -3.28 18.91
N GLY A 531 -28.08 -4.29 18.88
CA GLY A 531 -29.33 -4.19 18.15
C GLY A 531 -30.31 -5.33 18.37
N PRO A 532 -31.62 -5.11 18.12
CA PRO A 532 -32.59 -6.19 18.02
C PRO A 532 -32.30 -7.09 16.82
N VAL A 533 -32.56 -8.39 17.02
CA VAL A 533 -32.49 -9.42 15.99
C VAL A 533 -33.74 -10.28 16.02
N TRP A 534 -34.26 -10.56 14.83
CA TRP A 534 -35.37 -11.46 14.59
C TRP A 534 -34.93 -12.54 13.63
N ARG A 535 -35.14 -13.81 13.98
CA ARG A 535 -34.83 -14.96 13.12
C ARG A 535 -36.07 -15.83 12.99
N LYS A 536 -36.35 -16.29 11.78
CA LYS A 536 -37.38 -17.29 11.53
C LYS A 536 -36.76 -18.36 10.65
N GLY A 537 -36.90 -19.61 11.05
CA GLY A 537 -36.28 -20.70 10.31
C GLY A 537 -36.95 -22.03 10.57
N SER A 538 -36.42 -23.04 9.90
CA SER A 538 -36.79 -24.43 10.08
C SER A 538 -35.53 -25.29 10.06
N TYR A 539 -35.63 -26.47 10.64
CA TYR A 539 -34.60 -27.47 10.55
C TYR A 539 -35.24 -28.82 10.23
N THR A 540 -34.64 -29.54 9.30
CA THR A 540 -35.10 -30.84 8.84
C THR A 540 -33.94 -31.83 8.84
N ARG A 541 -34.25 -33.10 9.08
CA ARG A 541 -33.24 -34.15 8.98
C ARG A 541 -32.95 -34.42 7.51
N ASP A 542 -31.70 -34.21 7.10
CA ASP A 542 -31.21 -34.48 5.74
C ASP A 542 -30.83 -35.96 5.60
N THR A 543 -30.00 -36.47 6.52
CA THR A 543 -29.56 -37.88 6.54
C THR A 543 -29.40 -38.43 7.96
N GLY A 544 -29.38 -39.76 8.10
CA GLY A 544 -29.05 -40.47 9.36
C GLY A 544 -30.22 -40.68 10.33
N THR A 545 -29.88 -40.92 11.61
CA THR A 545 -30.80 -41.41 12.66
C THR A 545 -31.78 -40.33 13.12
N ALA A 546 -33.01 -40.75 13.46
CA ALA A 546 -34.09 -39.88 13.93
C ALA A 546 -33.93 -39.47 15.41
N LEU A 547 -32.84 -38.79 15.75
CA LEU A 547 -32.55 -38.36 17.14
C LEU A 547 -33.35 -37.12 17.56
N VAL A 548 -33.52 -36.17 16.64
CA VAL A 548 -34.30 -34.94 16.83
C VAL A 548 -35.32 -34.82 15.69
N ALA A 549 -36.59 -34.54 16.02
CA ALA A 549 -37.62 -34.24 15.04
C ALA A 549 -37.39 -32.85 14.45
N GLY A 550 -37.55 -32.70 13.13
CA GLY A 550 -37.48 -31.38 12.49
C GLY A 550 -38.63 -30.47 12.95
N GLY A 551 -38.45 -29.16 12.79
CA GLY A 551 -39.46 -28.18 13.19
C GLY A 551 -39.15 -26.76 12.74
N ASP A 552 -40.14 -25.90 12.90
CA ASP A 552 -40.03 -24.46 12.68
C ASP A 552 -39.69 -23.75 13.99
N TYR A 553 -38.95 -22.65 13.89
CA TYR A 553 -38.63 -21.80 15.03
C TYR A 553 -38.66 -20.32 14.69
N GLU A 554 -38.98 -19.53 15.71
CA GLU A 554 -38.91 -18.07 15.69
C GLU A 554 -38.11 -17.59 16.90
N THR A 555 -37.06 -16.82 16.65
CA THR A 555 -36.18 -16.28 17.68
C THR A 555 -36.19 -14.77 17.66
N THR A 556 -36.33 -14.17 18.83
CA THR A 556 -36.41 -12.71 19.01
C THR A 556 -35.47 -12.33 20.14
N GLY A 557 -34.61 -11.33 19.95
CA GLY A 557 -33.65 -10.99 20.99
C GLY A 557 -32.86 -9.72 20.73
N LEU A 558 -31.88 -9.50 21.60
CA LEU A 558 -30.87 -8.46 21.49
C LEU A 558 -29.51 -9.11 21.28
N GLN A 559 -28.72 -8.54 20.38
CA GLN A 559 -27.36 -8.94 20.11
C GLN A 559 -26.40 -7.77 20.36
N VAL A 560 -25.25 -8.06 20.95
CA VAL A 560 -24.12 -7.14 21.10
C VAL A 560 -22.88 -7.80 20.48
N ARG A 561 -22.13 -7.05 19.67
CA ARG A 561 -20.92 -7.50 19.00
C ARG A 561 -19.81 -6.48 19.18
N LEU A 562 -18.66 -6.92 19.69
CA LEU A 562 -17.43 -6.14 19.74
C LEU A 562 -16.41 -6.75 18.78
N LEU A 563 -15.77 -5.90 17.99
CA LEU A 563 -14.59 -6.23 17.19
C LEU A 563 -13.46 -5.29 17.58
N VAL A 564 -12.28 -5.84 17.86
CA VAL A 564 -11.01 -5.13 18.02
C VAL A 564 -10.00 -5.81 17.11
N ASP A 565 -9.31 -5.03 16.27
CA ASP A 565 -8.38 -5.57 15.28
C ASP A 565 -7.19 -4.65 15.02
N GLN A 566 -6.02 -5.10 15.48
CA GLN A 566 -4.71 -4.47 15.33
C GLN A 566 -3.67 -5.44 14.74
N LEU A 567 -4.15 -6.50 14.06
CA LEU A 567 -3.27 -7.41 13.34
C LEU A 567 -2.68 -6.70 12.12
N ASP A 568 -1.50 -7.14 11.69
CA ASP A 568 -0.94 -6.75 10.39
C ASP A 568 -1.76 -7.34 9.23
N ARG A 569 -2.34 -8.53 9.41
CA ARG A 569 -3.10 -9.25 8.38
C ARG A 569 -4.28 -10.00 8.98
N VAL A 570 -5.36 -10.15 8.21
CA VAL A 570 -6.58 -10.88 8.66
C VAL A 570 -6.26 -12.34 9.01
N ARG A 571 -5.45 -12.97 8.17
CA ARG A 571 -5.06 -14.38 8.23
C ARG A 571 -3.56 -14.47 8.00
N LEU A 572 -2.94 -15.51 8.56
CA LEU A 572 -1.48 -15.63 8.61
C LEU A 572 -0.78 -14.41 9.23
N ALA A 573 -1.44 -13.72 10.17
CA ALA A 573 -0.90 -12.56 10.88
C ALA A 573 0.50 -12.84 11.43
N SER A 574 1.43 -11.91 11.25
CA SER A 574 2.78 -12.05 11.81
C SER A 574 2.94 -11.30 13.13
N GLU A 575 2.09 -10.29 13.37
CA GLU A 575 2.16 -9.45 14.55
C GLU A 575 0.81 -8.81 14.90
N GLY A 576 0.69 -8.38 16.16
CA GLY A 576 -0.45 -7.62 16.66
C GLY A 576 -1.48 -8.50 17.37
N TYR A 577 -2.68 -7.95 17.55
CA TYR A 577 -3.73 -8.61 18.33
C TYR A 577 -5.13 -8.34 17.76
N ALA A 578 -6.05 -9.26 18.02
CA ALA A 578 -7.47 -9.07 17.74
C ALA A 578 -8.34 -9.75 18.79
N LEU A 579 -9.54 -9.19 19.00
CA LEU A 579 -10.57 -9.72 19.89
C LEU A 579 -11.93 -9.54 19.21
N SER A 580 -12.72 -10.61 19.16
CA SER A 580 -14.14 -10.52 18.79
C SER A 580 -14.99 -11.12 19.91
N LEU A 581 -16.02 -10.40 20.34
CA LEU A 581 -17.00 -10.87 21.32
C LEU A 581 -18.41 -10.77 20.72
N THR A 582 -19.22 -11.80 20.95
CA THR A 582 -20.66 -11.80 20.63
C THR A 582 -21.45 -12.19 21.87
N ALA A 583 -22.38 -11.34 22.28
CA ALA A 583 -23.34 -11.65 23.32
C ALA A 583 -24.75 -11.59 22.75
N ILE A 584 -25.58 -12.58 23.06
CA ILE A 584 -26.97 -12.65 22.63
C ILE A 584 -27.83 -12.93 23.86
N LYS A 585 -28.97 -12.24 23.96
CA LYS A 585 -30.06 -12.60 24.86
C LYS A 585 -31.33 -12.68 24.04
N ALA A 586 -31.91 -13.88 23.97
CA ALA A 586 -32.99 -14.15 23.04
C ALA A 586 -34.03 -15.12 23.63
N ARG A 587 -35.17 -15.14 22.96
CA ARG A 587 -36.30 -16.05 23.20
C ARG A 587 -36.61 -16.78 21.91
N GLN A 588 -36.59 -18.10 21.94
CA GLN A 588 -37.04 -18.97 20.85
C GLN A 588 -38.45 -19.52 21.13
N ARG A 589 -39.24 -19.65 20.06
CA ARG A 589 -40.52 -20.35 20.00
C ARG A 589 -40.49 -21.41 18.92
N ASP A 590 -40.70 -22.67 19.30
CA ASP A 590 -40.68 -23.85 18.40
C ASP A 590 -41.76 -24.88 18.78
N GLY A 591 -42.88 -24.40 19.33
CA GLY A 591 -43.86 -25.22 20.05
C GLY A 591 -43.64 -25.18 21.57
N THR A 592 -42.42 -24.90 22.02
CA THR A 592 -42.11 -24.53 23.41
C THR A 592 -41.49 -23.13 23.48
N LYS A 593 -41.33 -22.57 24.68
CA LYS A 593 -40.64 -21.29 24.91
C LYS A 593 -39.27 -21.58 25.53
N LEU A 594 -38.20 -21.14 24.88
CA LEU A 594 -36.84 -21.23 25.39
C LEU A 594 -36.24 -19.83 25.49
N ASP A 595 -36.01 -19.36 26.71
CA ASP A 595 -35.20 -18.15 26.97
C ASP A 595 -33.74 -18.56 27.13
N TYR A 596 -32.84 -17.91 26.40
CA TYR A 596 -31.42 -18.22 26.45
C TYR A 596 -30.54 -16.99 26.24
N SER A 597 -29.35 -17.06 26.82
CA SER A 597 -28.31 -16.06 26.74
C SER A 597 -26.99 -16.75 26.49
N LEU A 598 -26.25 -16.27 25.49
CA LEU A 598 -24.91 -16.78 25.18
C LEU A 598 -23.90 -15.66 25.10
N LEU A 599 -22.65 -16.00 25.44
CA LEU A 599 -21.47 -15.19 25.23
C LEU A 599 -20.43 -16.05 24.53
N GLU A 600 -19.86 -15.55 23.44
CA GLU A 600 -18.76 -16.17 22.72
C GLU A 600 -17.66 -15.15 22.46
N GLY A 601 -16.41 -15.56 22.63
CA GLY A 601 -15.24 -14.74 22.42
C GLY A 601 -14.13 -15.49 21.69
N HIS A 602 -13.43 -14.79 20.81
CA HIS A 602 -12.22 -15.25 20.13
C HIS A 602 -11.15 -14.16 20.23
N GLY A 603 -10.00 -14.49 20.79
CA GLY A 603 -8.86 -13.60 20.95
C GLY A 603 -7.60 -14.20 20.35
N GLN A 604 -6.74 -13.38 19.76
CA GLN A 604 -5.47 -13.82 19.21
C GLN A 604 -4.38 -12.74 19.34
N VAL A 605 -3.15 -13.17 19.56
CA VAL A 605 -1.96 -12.32 19.63
C VAL A 605 -0.82 -13.01 18.88
N PHE A 606 -0.11 -12.25 18.06
CA PHE A 606 1.06 -12.70 17.32
C PHE A 606 2.26 -11.79 17.57
N LEU A 607 3.43 -12.39 17.63
CA LEU A 607 4.72 -11.73 17.76
C LEU A 607 5.66 -12.31 16.69
N ASN A 608 6.44 -11.45 16.04
CA ASN A 608 7.46 -11.83 15.09
C ASN A 608 8.87 -11.43 15.56
N GLN A 609 9.86 -12.21 15.15
CA GLN A 609 11.27 -11.86 15.23
C GLN A 609 11.98 -12.43 14.01
N GLY A 610 12.35 -11.57 13.06
CA GLY A 610 12.94 -12.00 11.80
C GLY A 610 12.01 -12.95 11.02
N PRO A 611 12.44 -14.17 10.66
CA PRO A 611 11.59 -15.13 9.94
C PRO A 611 10.66 -15.94 10.86
N HIS A 612 10.71 -15.74 12.18
CA HIS A 612 9.98 -16.52 13.17
C HIS A 612 8.73 -15.78 13.64
N THR A 613 7.60 -16.48 13.70
CA THR A 613 6.33 -15.97 14.23
C THR A 613 5.80 -16.93 15.28
N LEU A 614 5.45 -16.40 16.45
CA LEU A 614 4.77 -17.11 17.52
C LEU A 614 3.38 -16.51 17.70
N GLY A 615 2.35 -17.36 17.79
CA GLY A 615 0.97 -16.95 17.96
C GLY A 615 0.27 -17.71 19.07
N ILE A 616 -0.60 -17.02 19.80
CA ILE A 616 -1.54 -17.63 20.74
C ILE A 616 -2.95 -17.22 20.33
N SER A 617 -3.84 -18.20 20.21
CA SER A 617 -5.27 -17.99 19.97
C SER A 617 -6.07 -18.65 21.07
N ALA A 618 -7.15 -18.01 21.51
CA ALA A 618 -8.06 -18.53 22.51
C ALA A 618 -9.51 -18.26 22.11
N GLU A 619 -10.37 -19.27 22.29
CA GLU A 619 -11.81 -19.20 22.02
C GLU A 619 -12.56 -19.73 23.23
N ALA A 620 -13.69 -19.12 23.56
CA ALA A 620 -14.58 -19.63 24.57
C ALA A 620 -16.03 -19.24 24.27
N GLY A 621 -16.95 -20.16 24.50
CA GLY A 621 -18.38 -19.94 24.37
C GLY A 621 -19.11 -20.50 25.58
N THR A 622 -20.10 -19.78 26.08
CA THR A 622 -20.95 -20.26 27.16
C THR A 622 -22.40 -19.84 27.00
N SER A 623 -23.31 -20.75 27.32
CA SER A 623 -24.71 -20.46 27.65
C SER A 623 -24.88 -20.30 29.15
N PHE A 624 -25.61 -19.25 29.56
CA PHE A 624 -25.94 -18.98 30.97
C PHE A 624 -27.26 -19.62 31.42
N ASP A 625 -28.05 -20.09 30.46
CA ASP A 625 -29.38 -20.66 30.70
C ASP A 625 -29.38 -22.19 30.49
N ASN A 626 -30.56 -22.82 30.59
CA ASN A 626 -30.75 -24.29 30.60
C ASN A 626 -30.57 -24.97 29.22
N GLY A 627 -29.84 -24.36 28.29
CA GLY A 627 -29.56 -24.93 26.98
C GLY A 627 -29.29 -23.86 25.92
N LEU A 628 -29.02 -24.32 24.71
CA LEU A 628 -29.05 -23.51 23.49
C LEU A 628 -29.92 -24.24 22.46
N PRO A 629 -30.66 -23.51 21.62
CA PRO A 629 -31.32 -24.13 20.49
C PRO A 629 -30.28 -24.66 19.49
N GLY A 630 -30.65 -25.66 18.68
CA GLY A 630 -29.70 -26.43 17.86
C GLY A 630 -28.84 -25.59 16.91
N GLN A 631 -29.40 -24.51 16.36
CA GLN A 631 -28.72 -23.58 15.46
C GLN A 631 -27.70 -22.65 16.14
N ASP A 632 -27.78 -22.48 17.46
CA ASP A 632 -26.86 -21.63 18.25
C ASP A 632 -25.88 -22.47 19.10
N LEU A 633 -25.86 -23.80 18.93
CA LEU A 633 -24.86 -24.66 19.57
C LEU A 633 -23.45 -24.38 19.03
N PHE A 634 -22.47 -24.40 19.92
CA PHE A 634 -21.07 -24.18 19.58
C PHE A 634 -20.47 -25.45 18.96
N GLN A 635 -19.62 -25.25 17.95
CA GLN A 635 -18.90 -26.31 17.24
C GLN A 635 -17.40 -26.22 17.54
N LEU A 636 -16.73 -27.36 17.67
CA LEU A 636 -15.28 -27.47 17.80
C LEU A 636 -14.78 -28.69 16.99
N GLY A 637 -13.60 -28.60 16.38
CA GLY A 637 -13.06 -29.61 15.46
C GLY A 637 -12.80 -29.05 14.06
N GLY A 638 -11.67 -29.45 13.46
CA GLY A 638 -11.23 -29.04 12.14
C GLY A 638 -9.83 -28.38 12.12
N PRO A 639 -9.37 -27.93 10.94
CA PRO A 639 -8.02 -27.38 10.75
C PRO A 639 -7.72 -26.20 11.69
N LEU A 640 -6.59 -26.28 12.38
CA LEU A 640 -6.13 -25.31 13.37
C LEU A 640 -7.12 -25.05 14.52
N ARG A 641 -8.06 -25.98 14.74
CA ARG A 641 -9.14 -25.87 15.73
C ARG A 641 -9.52 -27.26 16.28
N LEU A 642 -8.51 -27.94 16.83
CA LEU A 642 -8.45 -29.41 17.03
C LEU A 642 -8.21 -30.14 15.69
N SER A 643 -7.09 -29.82 15.05
CA SER A 643 -6.61 -30.27 13.74
C SER A 643 -6.63 -31.78 13.52
N GLY A 644 -6.53 -32.59 14.58
CA GLY A 644 -6.64 -34.05 14.49
C GLY A 644 -8.07 -34.60 14.41
N TYR A 645 -9.10 -33.75 14.45
CA TYR A 645 -10.52 -34.12 14.48
C TYR A 645 -11.27 -33.54 13.29
N ARG A 646 -12.46 -34.07 13.00
CA ARG A 646 -13.29 -33.64 11.86
C ARG A 646 -13.93 -32.27 12.08
N PHE A 647 -14.39 -31.65 10.99
CA PHE A 647 -15.12 -30.39 11.05
C PHE A 647 -16.34 -30.48 11.98
N GLY A 648 -16.34 -29.65 13.03
CA GLY A 648 -17.47 -29.57 13.96
C GLY A 648 -17.82 -30.89 14.65
N GLU A 649 -16.83 -31.79 14.84
CA GLU A 649 -17.03 -33.10 15.47
C GLU A 649 -17.66 -32.99 16.88
N PHE A 650 -17.33 -31.92 17.61
CA PHE A 650 -17.89 -31.63 18.92
C PHE A 650 -18.94 -30.53 18.83
N LEU A 651 -20.14 -30.80 19.34
CA LEU A 651 -21.27 -29.87 19.34
C LEU A 651 -21.91 -29.78 20.74
N GLY A 652 -21.91 -28.59 21.34
CA GLY A 652 -22.39 -28.39 22.71
C GLY A 652 -22.73 -26.95 23.05
N ALA A 653 -23.10 -26.70 24.31
CA ALA A 653 -23.56 -25.39 24.76
C ALA A 653 -22.48 -24.58 25.52
N GLN A 654 -21.31 -25.17 25.78
CA GLN A 654 -20.17 -24.53 26.43
C GLN A 654 -18.87 -25.09 25.87
N TYR A 655 -17.88 -24.24 25.57
CA TYR A 655 -16.57 -24.70 25.13
C TYR A 655 -15.44 -23.73 25.51
N ASP A 656 -14.24 -24.27 25.61
CA ASP A 656 -13.00 -23.51 25.63
C ASP A 656 -11.99 -24.15 24.68
N PHE A 657 -11.16 -23.32 24.04
CA PHE A 657 -10.11 -23.75 23.13
C PHE A 657 -8.93 -22.80 23.18
N VAL A 658 -7.72 -23.35 23.15
CA VAL A 658 -6.46 -22.60 23.08
C VAL A 658 -5.54 -23.26 22.05
N ARG A 659 -4.92 -22.43 21.22
CA ARG A 659 -3.88 -22.81 20.26
C ARG A 659 -2.61 -22.03 20.51
N LEU A 660 -1.50 -22.73 20.64
CA LEU A 660 -0.16 -22.18 20.46
C LEU A 660 0.32 -22.55 19.06
N GLU A 661 0.80 -21.57 18.31
CA GLU A 661 1.24 -21.75 16.93
C GLU A 661 2.62 -21.15 16.73
N TYR A 662 3.48 -21.87 16.03
CA TYR A 662 4.77 -21.37 15.57
C TYR A 662 4.88 -21.50 14.06
N ARG A 663 5.42 -20.48 13.39
CA ARG A 663 5.71 -20.45 11.96
C ARG A 663 7.10 -19.92 11.71
N ASN A 664 7.80 -20.50 10.74
CA ASN A 664 9.04 -19.98 10.18
C ASN A 664 8.90 -19.78 8.67
N ARG A 665 9.30 -18.61 8.18
CA ARG A 665 9.28 -18.27 6.75
C ARG A 665 10.41 -19.00 6.02
N ALA A 666 10.05 -19.97 5.19
CA ALA A 666 10.99 -20.79 4.43
C ALA A 666 11.35 -20.17 3.07
N ILE A 667 10.38 -19.54 2.39
CA ILE A 667 10.55 -18.97 1.03
C ILE A 667 9.93 -17.57 1.02
N ARG A 668 10.63 -16.58 0.44
CA ARG A 668 10.03 -15.28 0.08
C ARG A 668 9.41 -15.38 -1.31
N LEU A 669 8.20 -14.85 -1.46
CA LEU A 669 7.55 -14.69 -2.75
C LEU A 669 7.64 -13.20 -3.16
N PRO A 670 7.71 -12.87 -4.46
CA PRO A 670 7.55 -11.49 -4.92
C PRO A 670 6.24 -10.89 -4.38
N ALA A 671 6.25 -9.61 -3.99
CA ALA A 671 5.13 -8.94 -3.31
C ALA A 671 3.76 -9.11 -4.00
N ILE A 672 3.74 -9.16 -5.34
CA ILE A 672 2.54 -9.37 -6.17
C ILE A 672 1.93 -10.79 -6.04
N LEU A 673 2.72 -11.80 -5.67
CA LEU A 673 2.28 -13.20 -5.55
C LEU A 673 1.93 -13.59 -4.11
N GLY A 674 2.41 -12.84 -3.12
CA GLY A 674 2.22 -13.13 -1.71
C GLY A 674 3.42 -12.71 -0.86
N SER A 675 3.42 -13.09 0.43
CA SER A 675 4.51 -12.73 1.35
C SER A 675 5.52 -13.84 1.64
N GLY A 676 5.28 -15.04 1.11
CA GLY A 676 6.13 -16.19 1.34
C GLY A 676 5.38 -17.47 1.68
N VAL A 677 6.15 -18.56 1.71
CA VAL A 677 5.73 -19.88 2.20
C VAL A 677 6.34 -20.10 3.59
N PHE A 678 5.53 -20.55 4.53
CA PHE A 678 5.87 -20.76 5.92
C PHE A 678 5.69 -22.22 6.28
N LEU A 679 6.68 -22.77 6.98
CA LEU A 679 6.55 -24.05 7.68
C LEU A 679 6.12 -23.75 9.12
N GLY A 680 5.06 -24.39 9.58
CA GLY A 680 4.54 -24.16 10.92
C GLY A 680 4.04 -25.42 11.61
N GLY A 681 3.75 -25.26 12.89
CA GLY A 681 3.09 -26.28 13.69
C GLY A 681 2.25 -25.65 14.81
N SER A 682 1.29 -26.41 15.31
CA SER A 682 0.40 -26.00 16.40
C SER A 682 0.32 -27.04 17.51
N LEU A 683 0.13 -26.54 18.74
CA LEU A 683 -0.33 -27.30 19.90
C LEU A 683 -1.69 -26.76 20.31
N GLU A 684 -2.65 -27.65 20.49
CA GLU A 684 -4.05 -27.30 20.64
C GLU A 684 -4.66 -28.04 21.84
N SER A 685 -5.45 -27.34 22.64
CA SER A 685 -6.22 -27.88 23.75
C SER A 685 -7.63 -27.34 23.67
N GLY A 686 -8.63 -28.21 23.71
CA GLY A 686 -10.03 -27.78 23.69
C GLY A 686 -10.93 -28.68 24.51
N ARG A 687 -12.03 -28.13 25.01
CA ARG A 687 -13.05 -28.87 25.76
C ARG A 687 -14.41 -28.39 25.31
N MET A 688 -15.33 -29.34 25.15
CA MET A 688 -16.74 -29.08 24.89
C MET A 688 -17.55 -29.68 26.04
N ASP A 689 -18.48 -28.93 26.60
CA ASP A 689 -19.38 -29.34 27.66
C ASP A 689 -20.84 -29.20 27.21
N LYS A 690 -21.76 -29.87 27.90
CA LYS A 690 -23.20 -29.92 27.55
C LYS A 690 -23.43 -30.35 26.09
N LEU A 691 -22.85 -31.50 25.71
CA LEU A 691 -23.01 -32.07 24.37
C LEU A 691 -24.47 -32.42 24.06
N LEU A 692 -24.90 -32.18 22.82
CA LEU A 692 -26.26 -32.51 22.36
C LEU A 692 -26.55 -34.02 22.40
N ASN A 693 -25.53 -34.87 22.16
CA ASN A 693 -25.64 -36.32 22.10
C ASN A 693 -25.08 -37.01 23.36
N ALA A 694 -25.60 -36.63 24.53
CA ALA A 694 -25.12 -37.08 25.85
C ALA A 694 -24.95 -38.61 25.97
N SER A 695 -23.70 -39.07 25.80
CA SER A 695 -23.21 -40.40 26.17
C SER A 695 -21.80 -40.32 26.79
N GLU A 696 -21.00 -39.31 26.44
CA GLU A 696 -19.73 -39.01 27.10
C GLU A 696 -19.69 -37.55 27.60
N SER A 697 -19.02 -37.30 28.73
CA SER A 697 -18.37 -36.00 28.92
C SER A 697 -17.22 -35.94 27.92
N SER A 698 -17.24 -35.05 26.92
CA SER A 698 -16.05 -34.82 26.10
C SER A 698 -15.02 -34.10 26.97
N GLY A 699 -14.24 -34.88 27.71
CA GLY A 699 -13.09 -34.40 28.44
C GLY A 699 -12.18 -33.58 27.52
N ARG A 700 -11.28 -32.81 28.13
CA ARG A 700 -10.32 -31.99 27.39
C ARG A 700 -9.58 -32.84 26.36
N ARG A 701 -9.61 -32.36 25.11
CA ARG A 701 -8.95 -32.95 23.94
C ARG A 701 -7.70 -32.17 23.61
N TYR A 702 -6.68 -32.89 23.18
CA TYR A 702 -5.43 -32.32 22.69
C TYR A 702 -5.21 -32.69 21.24
N SER A 703 -4.61 -31.76 20.50
CA SER A 703 -4.27 -31.94 19.09
C SER A 703 -2.95 -31.25 18.81
N THR A 704 -2.21 -31.79 17.85
CA THR A 704 -0.98 -31.20 17.33
C THR A 704 -1.03 -31.22 15.81
N SER A 705 -0.43 -30.23 15.16
CA SER A 705 -0.33 -30.23 13.71
C SER A 705 1.01 -29.72 13.20
N VAL A 706 1.36 -30.16 11.99
CA VAL A 706 2.43 -29.59 11.17
C VAL A 706 1.83 -29.20 9.84
N PHE A 707 2.16 -28.02 9.33
CA PHE A 707 1.57 -27.50 8.10
C PHE A 707 2.53 -26.60 7.33
N LEU A 708 2.34 -26.60 6.01
CA LEU A 708 2.81 -25.52 5.13
C LEU A 708 1.70 -24.50 5.00
N SER A 709 2.06 -23.22 4.97
CA SER A 709 1.11 -22.15 4.73
C SER A 709 1.69 -21.06 3.83
N ALA A 710 0.84 -20.37 3.08
CA ALA A 710 1.25 -19.28 2.22
C ALA A 710 0.13 -18.24 2.14
N ASN A 711 0.50 -16.96 2.05
CA ASN A 711 -0.46 -15.94 1.66
C ASN A 711 -0.48 -15.87 0.13
N THR A 712 -1.62 -16.16 -0.49
CA THR A 712 -1.77 -16.20 -1.96
C THR A 712 -2.73 -15.12 -2.43
N ALA A 713 -2.79 -14.86 -3.74
CA ALA A 713 -3.77 -13.93 -4.32
C ALA A 713 -5.25 -14.32 -4.04
N LEU A 714 -5.53 -15.61 -3.75
CA LEU A 714 -6.86 -16.10 -3.39
C LEU A 714 -7.11 -16.11 -1.88
N GLY A 715 -6.18 -15.60 -1.08
CA GLY A 715 -6.20 -15.65 0.38
C GLY A 715 -5.20 -16.65 0.97
N PRO A 716 -5.28 -16.94 2.28
CA PRO A 716 -4.36 -17.86 2.94
C PRO A 716 -4.55 -19.30 2.44
N ALA A 717 -3.45 -20.00 2.22
CA ALA A 717 -3.45 -21.43 1.92
C ALA A 717 -2.75 -22.19 3.05
N TYR A 718 -3.30 -23.33 3.45
CA TYR A 718 -2.70 -24.27 4.39
C TYR A 718 -2.79 -25.69 3.83
N LEU A 719 -1.70 -26.44 3.92
CA LEU A 719 -1.66 -27.88 3.71
C LEU A 719 -0.99 -28.49 4.93
N GLY A 720 -1.71 -29.31 5.69
CA GLY A 720 -1.19 -29.80 6.96
C GLY A 720 -1.72 -31.16 7.38
N PHE A 721 -1.09 -31.69 8.40
CA PHE A 721 -1.42 -32.96 9.01
C PHE A 721 -1.58 -32.77 10.53
N GLY A 722 -2.74 -33.16 11.05
CA GLY A 722 -3.09 -33.08 12.47
C GLY A 722 -3.19 -34.46 13.12
N VAL A 723 -2.79 -34.54 14.39
CA VAL A 723 -2.89 -35.74 15.24
C VAL A 723 -3.57 -35.38 16.56
N GLY A 724 -4.67 -36.06 16.87
CA GLY A 724 -5.41 -35.93 18.13
C GLY A 724 -5.01 -36.97 19.18
N ASP A 725 -5.33 -36.68 20.44
CA ASP A 725 -4.94 -37.51 21.60
C ASP A 725 -5.56 -38.92 21.66
N LYS A 726 -6.65 -39.16 20.91
CA LYS A 726 -7.26 -40.49 20.75
C LYS A 726 -6.75 -41.24 19.50
N GLY A 727 -5.64 -40.79 18.92
CA GLY A 727 -5.05 -41.40 17.72
C GLY A 727 -5.77 -41.02 16.42
N SER A 728 -6.68 -40.04 16.47
CA SER A 728 -7.30 -39.46 15.28
C SER A 728 -6.25 -38.72 14.45
N LYS A 729 -6.33 -38.85 13.12
CA LYS A 729 -5.36 -38.30 12.17
C LYS A 729 -6.11 -37.68 11.01
N THR A 730 -5.75 -36.46 10.66
CA THR A 730 -6.43 -35.70 9.60
C THR A 730 -5.41 -35.03 8.71
N LEU A 731 -5.51 -35.25 7.41
CA LEU A 731 -4.86 -34.40 6.41
C LEU A 731 -5.82 -33.26 6.10
N PHE A 732 -5.35 -32.02 6.05
CA PHE A 732 -6.22 -30.90 5.72
C PHE A 732 -5.63 -29.99 4.65
N LEU A 733 -6.52 -29.46 3.82
CA LEU A 733 -6.25 -28.39 2.87
C LEU A 733 -7.22 -27.24 3.14
N VAL A 734 -6.70 -26.03 3.25
CA VAL A 734 -7.49 -24.80 3.34
C VAL A 734 -6.96 -23.81 2.31
N ILE A 735 -7.84 -23.17 1.54
CA ILE A 735 -7.53 -22.09 0.60
C ILE A 735 -8.59 -21.01 0.79
N GLY A 736 -8.16 -19.77 0.99
CA GLY A 736 -9.08 -18.63 1.22
C GLY A 736 -9.73 -18.65 2.60
N VAL A 737 -10.96 -18.13 2.69
CA VAL A 737 -11.76 -18.14 3.92
C VAL A 737 -13.00 -19.00 3.69
N PRO A 738 -12.91 -20.32 3.95
CA PRO A 738 -14.04 -21.24 3.84
C PRO A 738 -15.16 -20.91 4.84
#